data_AF-A0A9D4D721-F1
#
_entry.id   AF-A0A9D4D721-F1
#
_cell.length_a   1.000
_cell.length_b   1.000
_cell.length_c   1.000
_cell.angle_alpha   90.00
_cell.angle_beta   90.00
_cell.angle_gamma   90.00
#
_symmetry.space_group_name_H-M   'P 1'
#
loop_
_entity.id
_entity.type
_entity.pdbx_description
1 polymer ?
#
loop_
_entity_poly.entity_id
_entity_poly.type
_entity_poly.pdbx_seq_one_letter_code
_entity_poly.pdbx_strand_id
1 'polypeptide(L)'
;MQTKESDIGVRRASNKKRYQNLQSIMQIPEHFKEMSILMFDALDDSGAGKETVLERRRTYLRREHIEKIVYQLQGQNLECFNFGSHEGFHFGSQTEGTTTPGLQSDIDFLHSSNIFNIMTVWEDWKAGLLNLLMLHDDTTPPQQYLLQVIEFYTPEPVTSLINDSLVRKDSGQILLSAERWKNNIEYEDRARGKATKNGPSVSWMRNWDIVNAFHIRKPLPEIQHWIDRCRGKHWPPVQLLEAAQIAPCFLVPAGHPDSDYKREEWRLSPNLIERMLIFSFNMTQIKCYIVLKLIKKSLFANIVGDAITSFHCKTLMFFTIERTHPSLWCEHNLMFVLLLCLHVLRRFLRLGRLPHYIIEGVNLFDGKLSKLLQKRLLVYIDSLIRNNLQDVFCIGIDNIGCRLKSWSMRPIVQAGELRGVCLSNSIRLLLKFEYLERLSRRFTVFIHEESSSHNTFMQHLKYLIRTFFENSTNGISKTAALECIKQVYTFQISVQTSYYLRLRNVLDGEKIRRAQYSFNSDVASSRLKFASMLYCSGHHQAAVRVLEDVERRYHSKVKAVCGFIHIEGDSRLQVFADMLSGNKEEGFIDPPFALCVRFSRQESYCAPLILLFEMNRNITEEEVAQRPFNSKLWMHSAEVDARPFLYYMQYITYGGLGERDKQLHAMGVLEAYIDFRNQLNLYHQETALNLLGHCYEMEGDYAEALNYYVWSLRCRRTNNAANWHVLRIMRLISG
;
A
#
# COMPACT_ATOMS: atom_id res chain seq x y z
N MET A 1 -59.55 1.08 4.75
CA MET A 1 -58.35 1.24 5.60
C MET A 1 -57.53 -0.06 5.74
N GLN A 2 -58.13 -1.25 5.71
CA GLN A 2 -57.41 -2.54 5.85
C GLN A 2 -56.56 -3.00 4.64
N THR A 3 -56.73 -2.42 3.45
CA THR A 3 -55.99 -2.84 2.23
C THR A 3 -54.69 -2.07 1.95
N LYS A 4 -54.43 -0.95 2.65
CA LYS A 4 -53.17 -0.18 2.52
C LYS A 4 -52.09 -0.63 3.50
N GLU A 5 -52.46 -1.21 4.64
CA GLU A 5 -51.50 -1.74 5.62
C GLU A 5 -50.89 -3.08 5.18
N SER A 6 -51.65 -3.92 4.46
CA SER A 6 -51.16 -5.17 3.90
C SER A 6 -50.09 -4.94 2.83
N ASP A 7 -50.22 -3.92 1.99
CA ASP A 7 -49.26 -3.60 0.92
C ASP A 7 -47.94 -3.02 1.44
N ILE A 8 -47.97 -2.29 2.55
CA ILE A 8 -46.78 -1.76 3.23
C ILE A 8 -46.06 -2.88 3.99
N GLY A 9 -46.80 -3.80 4.61
CA GLY A 9 -46.27 -5.01 5.23
C GLY A 9 -45.60 -5.96 4.22
N VAL A 10 -46.22 -6.16 3.05
CA VAL A 10 -45.69 -7.01 1.96
C VAL A 10 -44.47 -6.38 1.29
N ARG A 11 -44.42 -5.04 1.10
CA ARG A 11 -43.22 -4.33 0.59
C ARG A 11 -42.06 -4.32 1.60
N ARG A 12 -42.33 -4.18 2.90
CA ARG A 12 -41.30 -4.30 3.97
C ARG A 12 -40.76 -5.73 4.09
N ALA A 13 -41.62 -6.75 3.99
CA ALA A 13 -41.21 -8.15 3.99
C ALA A 13 -40.46 -8.54 2.71
N SER A 14 -40.86 -8.01 1.55
CA SER A 14 -40.20 -8.19 0.25
C SER A 14 -38.78 -7.62 0.24
N ASN A 15 -38.57 -6.39 0.73
CA ASN A 15 -37.23 -5.82 0.83
C ASN A 15 -36.38 -6.57 1.87
N LYS A 16 -36.91 -6.90 3.05
CA LYS A 16 -36.17 -7.67 4.08
C LYS A 16 -35.76 -9.06 3.57
N LYS A 17 -36.63 -9.76 2.83
CA LYS A 17 -36.30 -11.01 2.12
C LYS A 17 -35.30 -10.81 0.98
N ARG A 18 -35.34 -9.70 0.23
CA ARG A 18 -34.36 -9.41 -0.85
C ARG A 18 -32.96 -9.10 -0.31
N TYR A 19 -32.86 -8.49 0.87
CA TYR A 19 -31.59 -8.19 1.55
C TYR A 19 -31.05 -9.36 2.38
N GLN A 20 -31.91 -10.15 3.04
CA GLN A 20 -31.51 -11.45 3.60
C GLN A 20 -31.08 -12.41 2.49
N ASN A 21 -31.74 -12.38 1.34
CA ASN A 21 -31.29 -13.07 0.14
C ASN A 21 -29.95 -12.54 -0.39
N LEU A 22 -29.60 -11.25 -0.27
CA LEU A 22 -28.26 -10.77 -0.68
C LEU A 22 -27.14 -11.32 0.22
N GLN A 23 -27.40 -11.49 1.52
CA GLN A 23 -26.46 -12.15 2.45
C GLN A 23 -26.39 -13.68 2.24
N SER A 24 -27.47 -14.32 1.81
CA SER A 24 -27.47 -15.76 1.50
C SER A 24 -27.06 -16.10 0.06
N ILE A 25 -27.09 -15.13 -0.87
CA ILE A 25 -26.76 -15.28 -2.30
C ILE A 25 -25.32 -14.84 -2.62
N MET A 26 -24.67 -14.07 -1.75
CA MET A 26 -23.23 -13.81 -1.85
C MET A 26 -22.52 -14.46 -0.66
N GLN A 27 -22.18 -15.74 -0.78
CA GLN A 27 -21.04 -16.26 -0.04
C GLN A 27 -19.84 -15.40 -0.46
N ILE A 28 -19.51 -14.37 0.34
CA ILE A 28 -18.34 -13.52 0.09
C ILE A 28 -17.17 -14.48 -0.01
N PRO A 29 -16.53 -14.58 -1.19
CA PRO A 29 -15.48 -15.55 -1.38
C PRO A 29 -14.41 -15.39 -0.32
N GLU A 30 -13.86 -16.49 0.20
CA GLU A 30 -12.93 -16.42 1.34
C GLU A 30 -11.72 -15.50 1.05
N HIS A 31 -11.26 -15.50 -0.21
CA HIS A 31 -10.20 -14.58 -0.67
C HIS A 31 -10.57 -13.10 -0.52
N PHE A 32 -11.84 -12.70 -0.65
CA PHE A 32 -12.28 -11.31 -0.39
C PHE A 32 -12.18 -10.97 1.09
N LYS A 33 -12.44 -11.91 1.99
CA LYS A 33 -12.33 -11.66 3.44
C LYS A 33 -10.89 -11.49 3.86
N GLU A 34 -10.03 -12.38 3.40
CA GLU A 34 -8.61 -12.28 3.67
C GLU A 34 -8.00 -10.99 3.07
N MET A 35 -8.35 -10.63 1.83
CA MET A 35 -7.95 -9.34 1.24
C MET A 35 -8.42 -8.14 2.06
N SER A 36 -9.61 -8.25 2.65
CA SER A 36 -10.20 -7.19 3.47
C SER A 36 -9.39 -6.96 4.75
N ILE A 37 -8.98 -8.02 5.44
CA ILE A 37 -8.15 -7.92 6.65
C ILE A 37 -6.83 -7.22 6.36
N LEU A 38 -6.18 -7.49 5.22
CA LEU A 38 -4.88 -6.89 4.96
C LEU A 38 -4.96 -5.46 4.52
N MET A 39 -5.99 -5.14 3.74
CA MET A 39 -6.29 -3.75 3.46
C MET A 39 -6.54 -3.01 4.77
N PHE A 40 -7.22 -3.66 5.72
CA PHE A 40 -7.42 -3.12 7.05
C PHE A 40 -6.08 -2.86 7.76
N ASP A 41 -5.19 -3.85 7.84
CA ASP A 41 -3.89 -3.75 8.51
C ASP A 41 -2.94 -2.76 7.82
N ALA A 42 -2.85 -2.80 6.48
CA ALA A 42 -2.02 -1.90 5.70
C ALA A 42 -2.42 -0.42 5.89
N LEU A 43 -3.71 -0.16 6.11
CA LEU A 43 -4.21 1.18 6.44
C LEU A 43 -3.84 1.57 7.87
N ASP A 44 -3.82 0.64 8.83
CA ASP A 44 -3.36 0.92 10.20
C ASP A 44 -1.90 1.36 10.19
N ASP A 45 -1.04 0.62 9.50
CA ASP A 45 0.38 0.97 9.30
C ASP A 45 0.58 2.31 8.59
N SER A 46 -0.42 2.75 7.82
CA SER A 46 -0.41 4.04 7.10
C SER A 46 -0.97 5.19 7.96
N GLY A 47 -1.19 4.96 9.26
CA GLY A 47 -1.70 5.95 10.20
C GLY A 47 -3.21 6.14 10.14
N ALA A 48 -3.96 5.10 9.74
CA ALA A 48 -5.43 5.04 9.82
C ALA A 48 -5.94 4.15 10.97
N GLY A 49 -5.07 3.87 11.96
CA GLY A 49 -5.40 3.19 13.21
C GLY A 49 -6.45 3.94 14.02
N LYS A 50 -7.27 3.20 14.77
CA LYS A 50 -8.38 3.75 15.56
C LYS A 50 -7.93 4.87 16.50
N GLU A 51 -6.85 4.65 17.23
CA GLU A 51 -6.27 5.60 18.18
C GLU A 51 -5.79 6.86 17.46
N THR A 52 -5.13 6.71 16.31
CA THR A 52 -4.67 7.82 15.48
C THR A 52 -5.84 8.65 14.96
N VAL A 53 -6.90 8.01 14.48
CA VAL A 53 -8.12 8.70 14.01
C VAL A 53 -8.77 9.48 15.14
N LEU A 54 -8.94 8.86 16.31
CA LEU A 54 -9.54 9.50 17.48
C LEU A 54 -8.69 10.68 17.97
N GLU A 55 -7.37 10.54 18.00
CA GLU A 55 -6.48 11.60 18.47
C GLU A 55 -6.50 12.82 17.55
N ARG A 56 -6.55 12.60 16.21
CA ARG A 56 -6.74 13.70 15.25
C ARG A 56 -8.05 14.43 15.50
N ARG A 57 -9.18 13.70 15.64
CA ARG A 57 -10.49 14.30 15.95
C ARG A 57 -10.44 15.13 17.23
N ARG A 58 -9.88 14.58 18.32
CA ARG A 58 -9.74 15.30 19.59
C ARG A 58 -8.88 16.54 19.48
N THR A 59 -7.79 16.48 18.72
CA THR A 59 -6.87 17.61 18.54
C THR A 59 -7.60 18.81 17.96
N TYR A 60 -8.37 18.63 16.88
CA TYR A 60 -9.09 19.73 16.26
C TYR A 60 -10.29 20.21 17.08
N LEU A 61 -11.04 19.32 17.74
CA LEU A 61 -12.09 19.74 18.67
C LEU A 61 -11.54 20.53 19.87
N ARG A 62 -10.36 20.15 20.40
CA ARG A 62 -9.67 20.91 21.45
C ARG A 62 -9.25 22.28 20.96
N ARG A 63 -8.79 22.41 19.72
CA ARG A 63 -8.47 23.72 19.11
C ARG A 63 -9.70 24.62 19.03
N GLU A 64 -10.83 24.12 18.55
CA GLU A 64 -12.10 24.87 18.55
C GLU A 64 -12.47 25.37 19.97
N HIS A 65 -12.28 24.51 20.97
CA HIS A 65 -12.57 24.87 22.36
C HIS A 65 -11.61 25.94 22.91
N ILE A 66 -10.31 25.81 22.66
CA ILE A 66 -9.29 26.78 23.06
C ILE A 66 -9.55 28.12 22.38
N GLU A 67 -9.79 28.13 21.07
CA GLU A 67 -10.10 29.35 20.31
C GLU A 67 -11.32 30.05 20.90
N LYS A 68 -12.39 29.30 21.19
CA LYS A 68 -13.58 29.85 21.85
C LYS A 68 -13.26 30.50 23.20
N ILE A 69 -12.43 29.88 24.05
CA ILE A 69 -12.00 30.45 25.33
C ILE A 69 -11.14 31.71 25.11
N VAL A 70 -10.18 31.67 24.20
CA VAL A 70 -9.29 32.79 23.90
C VAL A 70 -10.10 34.00 23.44
N TYR A 71 -11.07 33.82 22.52
CA TYR A 71 -11.95 34.90 22.10
C TYR A 71 -12.82 35.44 23.23
N GLN A 72 -13.33 34.58 24.12
CA GLN A 72 -14.08 35.02 25.30
C GLN A 72 -13.22 35.86 26.27
N LEU A 73 -11.95 35.51 26.44
CA LEU A 73 -11.01 36.24 27.30
C LEU A 73 -10.51 37.54 26.66
N GLN A 74 -10.25 37.54 25.35
CA GLN A 74 -9.80 38.75 24.62
C GLN A 74 -10.90 39.81 24.52
N GLY A 75 -12.17 39.40 24.43
CA GLY A 75 -13.31 40.30 24.50
C GLY A 75 -13.47 41.02 25.85
N GLN A 76 -12.70 40.66 26.89
CA GLN A 76 -12.70 41.34 28.18
C GLN A 76 -11.58 42.41 28.33
N ASN A 77 -10.61 42.51 27.41
CA ASN A 77 -9.38 43.27 27.66
C ASN A 77 -8.94 44.28 26.57
N LEU A 78 -9.70 44.53 25.50
CA LEU A 78 -9.30 45.49 24.46
C LEU A 78 -10.50 46.30 23.93
N GLU A 79 -10.51 47.61 24.20
CA GLU A 79 -11.37 48.62 23.55
C GLU A 79 -10.99 48.89 22.07
N CYS A 80 -10.00 48.17 21.51
CA CYS A 80 -9.36 48.58 20.25
C CYS A 80 -9.77 47.77 19.01
N PHE A 81 -10.60 46.73 19.11
CA PHE A 81 -11.17 46.05 17.94
C PHE A 81 -12.56 45.52 18.26
N ASN A 82 -13.57 46.26 17.80
CA ASN A 82 -15.02 46.00 17.95
C ASN A 82 -15.51 44.80 17.11
N PHE A 83 -14.76 43.71 17.02
CA PHE A 83 -15.21 42.50 16.36
C PHE A 83 -15.85 41.58 17.41
N GLY A 84 -17.18 41.41 17.36
CA GLY A 84 -17.93 40.56 18.29
C GLY A 84 -17.40 39.12 18.36
N SER A 85 -17.89 38.32 19.31
CA SER A 85 -17.45 36.92 19.48
C SER A 85 -17.46 36.14 18.14
N HIS A 86 -16.37 35.45 17.84
CA HIS A 86 -16.21 34.63 16.64
C HIS A 86 -16.34 33.15 16.97
N GLU A 87 -16.95 32.39 16.07
CA GLU A 87 -17.02 30.93 16.15
C GLU A 87 -16.18 30.32 15.01
N GLY A 88 -15.17 29.52 15.39
CA GLY A 88 -14.29 28.79 14.49
C GLY A 88 -14.61 27.29 14.49
N PHE A 89 -14.60 26.68 13.31
CA PHE A 89 -14.87 25.25 13.13
C PHE A 89 -13.85 24.61 12.19
N HIS A 90 -13.28 23.49 12.60
CA HIS A 90 -12.40 22.69 11.78
C HIS A 90 -13.17 21.60 11.02
N PHE A 91 -12.89 21.50 9.73
CA PHE A 91 -13.51 20.50 8.86
C PHE A 91 -12.44 19.69 8.13
N GLY A 92 -12.88 18.88 7.17
CA GLY A 92 -11.95 18.24 6.25
C GLY A 92 -11.32 16.96 6.76
N SER A 93 -10.43 16.43 5.92
CA SER A 93 -9.85 15.10 6.11
C SER A 93 -9.00 14.99 7.38
N GLN A 94 -8.32 16.06 7.77
CA GLN A 94 -7.52 16.12 8.98
C GLN A 94 -8.40 15.99 10.22
N THR A 95 -9.46 16.82 10.30
CA THR A 95 -10.42 16.85 11.42
C THR A 95 -11.25 15.58 11.50
N GLU A 96 -11.64 15.03 10.35
CA GLU A 96 -12.40 13.79 10.25
C GLU A 96 -11.59 12.54 10.61
N GLY A 97 -10.26 12.67 10.64
CA GLY A 97 -9.31 11.57 10.85
C GLY A 97 -9.20 10.65 9.63
N THR A 98 -9.50 11.13 8.43
CA THR A 98 -9.52 10.35 7.18
C THR A 98 -8.33 10.68 6.26
N THR A 99 -7.28 11.28 6.82
CA THR A 99 -6.02 11.57 6.13
C THR A 99 -4.97 10.48 6.41
N THR A 100 -4.05 10.31 5.48
CA THR A 100 -2.81 9.54 5.61
C THR A 100 -1.64 10.42 5.14
N PRO A 101 -0.37 10.10 5.47
CA PRO A 101 0.77 10.91 5.03
C PRO A 101 0.77 11.19 3.51
N GLY A 102 0.51 10.18 2.69
CA GLY A 102 0.51 10.27 1.23
C GLY A 102 -0.74 10.93 0.63
N LEU A 103 -1.84 11.06 1.39
CA LEU A 103 -2.99 11.84 0.95
C LEU A 103 -2.69 13.35 0.94
N GLN A 104 -1.77 13.82 1.80
CA GLN A 104 -1.35 15.23 1.89
C GLN A 104 -2.55 16.20 2.00
N SER A 105 -3.47 15.89 2.93
CA SER A 105 -4.67 16.72 3.09
C SER A 105 -4.36 18.08 3.71
N ASP A 106 -5.02 19.09 3.18
CA ASP A 106 -5.18 20.45 3.70
C ASP A 106 -5.91 20.49 5.05
N ILE A 107 -5.79 21.65 5.70
CA ILE A 107 -6.54 22.02 6.90
C ILE A 107 -7.69 22.93 6.45
N ASP A 108 -8.91 22.44 6.60
CA ASP A 108 -10.13 23.21 6.35
C ASP A 108 -10.59 23.90 7.63
N PHE A 109 -10.73 25.21 7.59
CA PHE A 109 -11.23 26.03 8.68
C PHE A 109 -12.36 26.94 8.21
N LEU A 110 -13.45 26.95 8.96
CA LEU A 110 -14.57 27.84 8.73
C LEU A 110 -14.67 28.82 9.89
N HIS A 111 -14.83 30.07 9.53
CA HIS A 111 -14.98 31.18 10.45
C HIS A 111 -16.36 31.83 10.28
N SER A 112 -17.06 32.09 11.38
CA SER A 112 -18.32 32.82 11.37
C SER A 112 -18.37 33.86 12.50
N SER A 113 -18.82 35.07 12.15
CA SER A 113 -18.98 36.17 13.11
C SER A 113 -20.40 36.22 13.65
N ASN A 114 -20.53 36.43 14.96
CA ASN A 114 -21.83 36.50 15.63
C ASN A 114 -22.55 37.84 15.49
N ILE A 115 -21.97 38.82 14.78
CA ILE A 115 -22.62 40.10 14.50
C ILE A 115 -23.69 40.00 13.41
N PHE A 116 -23.71 38.91 12.64
CA PHE A 116 -24.66 38.65 11.58
C PHE A 116 -25.82 37.77 12.07
N ASN A 117 -27.04 38.17 11.74
CA ASN A 117 -28.25 37.38 11.96
C ASN A 117 -28.85 37.00 10.60
N ILE A 118 -28.73 35.72 10.22
CA ILE A 118 -29.40 35.20 9.03
C ILE A 118 -30.87 34.91 9.36
N MET A 119 -31.76 35.60 8.67
CA MET A 119 -33.21 35.52 8.84
C MET A 119 -33.78 34.61 7.75
N THR A 120 -34.62 33.65 8.15
CA THR A 120 -35.39 32.82 7.21
C THR A 120 -36.79 33.36 6.97
N VAL A 121 -37.29 34.13 7.94
CA VAL A 121 -38.55 34.87 7.90
C VAL A 121 -38.37 36.23 8.59
N TRP A 122 -39.28 37.17 8.38
CA TRP A 122 -39.19 38.53 8.93
C TRP A 122 -39.19 38.57 10.46
N GLU A 123 -39.85 37.61 11.09
CA GLU A 123 -39.94 37.45 12.54
C GLU A 123 -38.61 37.05 13.19
N ASP A 124 -37.62 36.60 12.40
CA ASP A 124 -36.28 36.25 12.90
C ASP A 124 -35.40 37.50 13.17
N TRP A 125 -35.91 38.71 12.94
CA TRP A 125 -35.16 39.96 13.11
C TRP A 125 -34.66 40.14 14.54
N LYS A 126 -33.42 40.66 14.68
CA LYS A 126 -32.80 40.93 15.98
C LYS A 126 -32.18 42.32 16.04
N ALA A 127 -32.55 43.05 17.09
CA ALA A 127 -31.95 44.34 17.39
C ALA A 127 -30.45 44.21 17.68
N GLY A 128 -29.66 45.19 17.21
CA GLY A 128 -28.22 45.27 17.46
C GLY A 128 -27.36 44.32 16.62
N LEU A 129 -27.95 43.50 15.74
CA LEU A 129 -27.24 42.63 14.81
C LEU A 129 -27.46 43.09 13.36
N LEU A 130 -26.55 42.71 12.46
CA LEU A 130 -26.74 42.89 11.03
C LEU A 130 -27.66 41.80 10.50
N ASN A 131 -28.87 42.22 10.13
CA ASN A 131 -29.93 41.32 9.70
C ASN A 131 -29.85 41.09 8.19
N LEU A 132 -29.66 39.83 7.79
CA LEU A 132 -29.62 39.40 6.39
C LEU A 132 -30.79 38.45 6.14
N LEU A 133 -31.74 38.86 5.31
CA LEU A 133 -32.86 38.03 4.89
C LEU A 133 -32.40 37.07 3.78
N MET A 134 -32.58 35.79 4.05
CA MET A 134 -32.28 34.72 3.11
C MET A 134 -33.42 34.61 2.10
N LEU A 135 -33.12 34.89 0.84
CA LEU A 135 -34.06 34.86 -0.27
C LEU A 135 -33.81 33.60 -1.12
N HIS A 136 -34.90 32.98 -1.53
CA HIS A 136 -34.92 31.86 -2.46
C HIS A 136 -36.13 32.04 -3.39
N ASP A 137 -35.90 32.02 -4.70
CA ASP A 137 -36.97 32.01 -5.70
C ASP A 137 -36.95 30.69 -6.51
N ASP A 138 -37.98 30.47 -7.32
CA ASP A 138 -38.11 29.25 -8.14
C ASP A 138 -37.03 29.12 -9.23
N THR A 139 -36.32 30.21 -9.55
CA THR A 139 -35.25 30.25 -10.56
C THR A 139 -33.87 30.01 -9.96
N THR A 140 -33.73 30.14 -8.64
CA THR A 140 -32.49 29.96 -7.91
C THR A 140 -32.13 28.46 -7.88
N PRO A 141 -30.91 28.06 -8.27
CA PRO A 141 -30.52 26.67 -8.22
C PRO A 141 -30.65 26.09 -6.80
N PRO A 142 -31.02 24.81 -6.64
CA PRO A 142 -31.12 24.19 -5.31
C PRO A 142 -29.84 24.43 -4.51
N GLN A 143 -29.97 24.72 -3.20
CA GLN A 143 -28.87 25.06 -2.27
C GLN A 143 -28.29 26.48 -2.40
N GLN A 144 -28.72 27.29 -3.38
CA GLN A 144 -28.30 28.68 -3.49
C GLN A 144 -29.33 29.64 -2.90
N TYR A 145 -28.84 30.74 -2.34
CA TYR A 145 -29.66 31.78 -1.74
C TYR A 145 -29.05 33.15 -2.03
N LEU A 146 -29.90 34.16 -2.16
CA LEU A 146 -29.48 35.56 -2.13
C LEU A 146 -29.63 36.09 -0.72
N LEU A 147 -28.76 37.01 -0.31
CA LEU A 147 -28.83 37.63 1.01
C LEU A 147 -29.18 39.10 0.88
N GLN A 148 -30.39 39.48 1.29
CA GLN A 148 -30.83 40.87 1.32
C GLN A 148 -30.50 41.50 2.66
N VAL A 149 -29.87 42.67 2.63
CA VAL A 149 -29.58 43.46 3.84
C VAL A 149 -30.84 44.22 4.26
N ILE A 150 -31.19 44.11 5.54
CA ILE A 150 -32.32 44.83 6.13
C ILE A 150 -31.80 46.07 6.86
N GLU A 151 -31.92 47.24 6.21
CA GLU A 151 -31.29 48.51 6.62
C GLU A 151 -31.80 49.11 7.93
N PHE A 152 -32.92 48.63 8.50
CA PHE A 152 -33.67 49.42 9.47
C PHE A 152 -32.86 49.93 10.68
N TYR A 153 -31.83 49.22 11.17
CA TYR A 153 -30.89 49.73 12.19
C TYR A 153 -29.55 48.95 12.18
N THR A 154 -28.77 49.01 11.09
CA THR A 154 -27.40 48.47 11.10
C THR A 154 -26.43 49.43 11.80
N PRO A 155 -25.62 48.99 12.77
CA PRO A 155 -24.64 49.86 13.41
C PRO A 155 -23.64 50.42 12.40
N GLU A 156 -23.37 51.73 12.40
CA GLU A 156 -22.43 52.38 11.45
C GLU A 156 -21.07 51.67 11.27
N PRO A 157 -20.41 51.13 12.33
CA PRO A 157 -19.14 50.41 12.18
C PRO A 157 -19.26 49.11 11.38
N VAL A 158 -20.44 48.51 11.32
CA VAL A 158 -20.67 47.25 10.58
C VAL A 158 -21.04 47.54 9.14
N THR A 159 -21.74 48.66 8.89
CA THR A 159 -22.07 49.11 7.52
C THR A 159 -20.79 49.34 6.71
N SER A 160 -19.76 49.96 7.29
CA SER A 160 -18.46 50.15 6.62
C SER A 160 -17.78 48.83 6.24
N LEU A 161 -17.89 47.78 7.07
CA LEU A 161 -17.28 46.47 6.84
C LEU A 161 -17.84 45.77 5.60
N ILE A 162 -19.16 45.90 5.36
CA ILE A 162 -19.83 45.20 4.27
C ILE A 162 -20.08 46.09 3.04
N ASN A 163 -19.88 47.41 3.13
CA ASN A 163 -20.24 48.38 2.10
C ASN A 163 -19.72 48.01 0.71
N ASP A 164 -18.44 47.65 0.63
CA ASP A 164 -17.79 47.28 -0.63
C ASP A 164 -18.31 45.93 -1.19
N SER A 165 -19.04 45.17 -0.39
CA SER A 165 -19.68 43.91 -0.76
C SER A 165 -21.14 44.05 -1.20
N LEU A 166 -21.76 45.22 -1.07
CA LEU A 166 -23.17 45.43 -1.37
C LEU A 166 -23.45 45.65 -2.86
N VAL A 167 -24.61 45.17 -3.33
CA VAL A 167 -25.13 45.38 -4.69
C VAL A 167 -26.58 45.85 -4.60
N ARG A 168 -26.86 47.06 -5.08
CA ARG A 168 -28.23 47.56 -5.25
C ARG A 168 -28.82 47.01 -6.56
N LYS A 169 -29.99 46.36 -6.48
CA LYS A 169 -30.79 45.93 -7.63
C LYS A 169 -31.76 47.04 -8.03
N ASP A 170 -32.22 47.00 -9.28
CA ASP A 170 -33.21 47.96 -9.81
C ASP A 170 -34.54 47.93 -9.04
N SER A 171 -34.86 46.80 -8.40
CA SER A 171 -36.00 46.63 -7.49
C SER A 171 -35.90 47.44 -6.19
N GLY A 172 -34.76 48.10 -5.94
CA GLY A 172 -34.46 48.78 -4.68
C GLY A 172 -33.88 47.87 -3.59
N GLN A 173 -33.85 46.55 -3.81
CA GLN A 173 -33.23 45.60 -2.88
C GLN A 173 -31.71 45.77 -2.84
N ILE A 174 -31.14 45.55 -1.65
CA ILE A 174 -29.69 45.59 -1.43
C ILE A 174 -29.24 44.18 -1.08
N LEU A 175 -28.43 43.58 -1.94
CA LEU A 175 -27.91 42.25 -1.76
C LEU A 175 -26.45 42.29 -1.30
N LEU A 176 -26.08 41.34 -0.47
CA LEU A 176 -24.69 41.09 -0.11
C LEU A 176 -24.06 40.13 -1.15
N SER A 177 -23.11 40.63 -1.94
CA SER A 177 -22.44 39.81 -2.96
C SER A 177 -21.40 38.90 -2.34
N ALA A 178 -21.54 37.59 -2.57
CA ALA A 178 -20.57 36.57 -2.18
C ALA A 178 -19.18 36.80 -2.81
N GLU A 179 -19.11 37.16 -4.09
CA GLU A 179 -17.84 37.43 -4.78
C GLU A 179 -17.13 38.65 -4.19
N ARG A 180 -17.85 39.77 -4.03
CA ARG A 180 -17.26 40.99 -3.45
C ARG A 180 -16.84 40.77 -2.00
N TRP A 181 -17.65 40.08 -1.20
CA TRP A 181 -17.31 39.66 0.16
C TRP A 181 -15.99 38.91 0.22
N LYS A 182 -15.84 37.89 -0.64
CA LYS A 182 -14.62 37.09 -0.71
C LYS A 182 -13.40 37.91 -1.12
N ASN A 183 -13.58 38.93 -1.96
CA ASN A 183 -12.50 39.82 -2.41
C ASN A 183 -12.06 40.81 -1.32
N ASN A 184 -12.99 41.32 -0.51
CA ASN A 184 -12.67 42.29 0.54
C ASN A 184 -11.84 41.70 1.67
N ILE A 185 -12.10 40.44 2.02
CA ILE A 185 -11.32 39.70 3.02
C ILE A 185 -9.86 39.50 2.58
N GLU A 186 -9.57 39.55 1.28
CA GLU A 186 -8.19 39.52 0.75
C GLU A 186 -7.44 40.85 0.99
N TYR A 187 -8.15 41.97 1.16
CA TYR A 187 -7.54 43.30 1.29
C TYR A 187 -7.01 43.56 2.70
N GLU A 188 -7.68 43.05 3.74
CA GLU A 188 -7.32 43.30 5.15
C GLU A 188 -6.05 42.55 5.62
N ASP A 189 -5.59 41.50 4.91
CA ASP A 189 -4.49 40.62 5.36
C ASP A 189 -3.29 40.56 4.38
N ARG A 190 -3.04 41.65 3.65
CA ARG A 190 -1.91 41.80 2.69
C ARG A 190 -0.50 41.55 3.27
N ALA A 191 -0.38 41.44 4.59
CA ALA A 191 0.88 41.13 5.27
C ALA A 191 1.34 39.67 5.10
N ARG A 192 0.49 38.74 4.63
CA ARG A 192 0.75 37.28 4.64
C ARG A 192 1.09 36.64 3.28
N GLY A 193 1.16 37.40 2.19
CA GLY A 193 1.51 36.90 0.85
C GLY A 193 0.34 36.79 -0.12
N LYS A 194 0.56 36.18 -1.29
CA LYS A 194 -0.45 36.09 -2.38
C LYS A 194 -1.47 34.99 -2.10
N ALA A 195 -2.74 35.36 -1.88
CA ALA A 195 -3.83 34.42 -1.67
C ALA A 195 -4.26 33.70 -2.96
N THR A 196 -4.69 32.44 -2.84
CA THR A 196 -5.38 31.69 -3.91
C THR A 196 -6.84 31.44 -3.53
N LYS A 197 -7.74 31.48 -4.51
CA LYS A 197 -9.19 31.33 -4.30
C LYS A 197 -9.67 30.02 -4.89
N ASN A 198 -10.23 29.14 -4.06
CA ASN A 198 -10.76 27.84 -4.48
C ASN A 198 -12.20 27.65 -3.98
N GLY A 199 -13.20 27.70 -4.87
CA GLY A 199 -14.61 27.56 -4.46
C GLY A 199 -14.97 28.60 -3.37
N PRO A 200 -15.45 28.19 -2.17
CA PRO A 200 -15.74 29.12 -1.07
C PRO A 200 -14.51 29.55 -0.26
N SER A 201 -13.34 28.92 -0.41
CA SER A 201 -12.16 29.16 0.43
C SER A 201 -11.20 30.18 -0.15
N VAL A 202 -10.45 30.82 0.75
CA VAL A 202 -9.26 31.62 0.48
C VAL A 202 -8.08 30.92 1.16
N SER A 203 -7.03 30.64 0.40
CA SER A 203 -5.84 29.93 0.88
C SER A 203 -4.62 30.84 0.81
N TRP A 204 -3.96 31.07 1.94
CA TRP A 204 -2.80 31.98 2.05
C TRP A 204 -1.47 31.21 2.20
N MET A 205 -1.54 30.02 2.79
CA MET A 205 -0.44 29.07 2.94
C MET A 205 -0.80 27.77 2.22
N ARG A 206 0.18 27.06 1.64
CA ARG A 206 -0.02 25.88 0.76
C ARG A 206 -0.93 24.76 1.31
N ASN A 207 -1.31 24.79 2.59
CA ASN A 207 -2.08 23.73 3.27
C ASN A 207 -3.27 24.24 4.11
N TRP A 208 -3.72 25.50 4.00
CA TRP A 208 -4.84 26.03 4.78
C TRP A 208 -5.92 26.62 3.88
N ASP A 209 -7.14 26.11 4.03
CA ASP A 209 -8.33 26.58 3.35
C ASP A 209 -9.27 27.24 4.37
N ILE A 210 -9.39 28.57 4.28
CA ILE A 210 -10.22 29.36 5.18
C ILE A 210 -11.51 29.78 4.47
N VAL A 211 -12.65 29.50 5.09
CA VAL A 211 -13.98 29.90 4.59
C VAL A 211 -14.62 30.85 5.59
N ASN A 212 -15.00 32.05 5.13
CA ASN A 212 -15.83 32.96 5.92
C ASN A 212 -17.29 32.73 5.58
N ALA A 213 -18.09 32.37 6.58
CA ALA A 213 -19.45 31.92 6.40
C ALA A 213 -20.40 32.58 7.40
N PHE A 214 -21.70 32.52 7.11
CA PHE A 214 -22.74 32.98 8.02
C PHE A 214 -23.49 31.82 8.67
N HIS A 215 -23.69 31.91 9.98
CA HIS A 215 -24.44 30.95 10.76
C HIS A 215 -25.94 31.00 10.46
N ILE A 216 -26.51 29.85 10.12
CA ILE A 216 -27.94 29.57 10.18
C ILE A 216 -28.20 28.74 11.43
N ARG A 217 -28.83 29.35 12.43
CA ARG A 217 -29.13 28.71 13.73
C ARG A 217 -30.53 28.11 13.80
N LYS A 218 -31.34 28.32 12.77
CA LYS A 218 -32.73 27.83 12.69
C LYS A 218 -32.79 26.51 11.91
N PRO A 219 -33.72 25.60 12.26
CA PRO A 219 -33.97 24.41 11.46
C PRO A 219 -34.41 24.78 10.04
N LEU A 220 -33.88 24.06 9.06
CA LEU A 220 -34.19 24.27 7.64
C LEU A 220 -35.05 23.11 7.11
N PRO A 221 -36.03 23.36 6.22
CA PRO A 221 -36.88 22.33 5.62
C PRO A 221 -36.09 21.21 4.94
N GLU A 222 -34.99 21.55 4.26
CA GLU A 222 -34.11 20.61 3.56
C GLU A 222 -33.49 19.59 4.53
N ILE A 223 -33.12 20.04 5.74
CA ILE A 223 -32.58 19.17 6.78
C ILE A 223 -33.69 18.29 7.35
N GLN A 224 -34.89 18.84 7.56
CA GLN A 224 -36.02 18.08 8.06
C GLN A 224 -36.44 16.96 7.10
N HIS A 225 -36.52 17.24 5.79
CA HIS A 225 -36.79 16.23 4.76
C HIS A 225 -35.76 15.08 4.79
N TRP A 226 -34.48 15.41 4.96
CA TRP A 226 -33.42 14.41 5.10
C TRP A 226 -33.57 13.57 6.38
N ILE A 227 -33.88 14.20 7.52
CA ILE A 227 -34.15 13.52 8.79
C ILE A 227 -35.31 12.53 8.62
N ASP A 228 -36.42 12.98 8.03
CA ASP A 228 -37.61 12.16 7.82
C ASP A 228 -37.32 10.97 6.89
N ARG A 229 -36.52 11.18 5.84
CA ARG A 229 -36.05 10.11 4.93
C ARG A 229 -35.20 9.06 5.66
N CYS A 230 -34.43 9.48 6.66
CA CYS A 230 -33.55 8.60 7.43
C CYS A 230 -34.26 7.91 8.60
N ARG A 231 -35.41 8.42 9.04
CA ARG A 231 -36.15 7.88 10.17
C ARG A 231 -36.52 6.41 9.95
N GLY A 232 -36.21 5.58 10.94
CA GLY A 232 -36.48 4.13 10.91
C GLY A 232 -35.47 3.30 10.11
N LYS A 233 -34.37 3.89 9.63
CA LYS A 233 -33.22 3.15 9.08
C LYS A 233 -32.21 2.81 10.19
N HIS A 234 -31.28 1.89 9.90
CA HIS A 234 -30.23 1.50 10.85
C HIS A 234 -29.15 2.58 11.03
N TRP A 235 -28.95 3.40 10.00
CA TRP A 235 -28.01 4.52 9.99
C TRP A 235 -28.62 5.67 9.16
N PRO A 236 -28.46 6.93 9.60
CA PRO A 236 -27.76 7.38 10.82
C PRO A 236 -28.48 7.00 12.13
N PRO A 237 -27.77 6.94 13.28
CA PRO A 237 -28.39 6.68 14.57
C PRO A 237 -29.40 7.76 14.95
N VAL A 238 -30.45 7.40 15.69
CA VAL A 238 -31.53 8.33 16.09
C VAL A 238 -30.98 9.54 16.84
N GLN A 239 -30.02 9.33 17.75
CA GLN A 239 -29.38 10.41 18.51
C GLN A 239 -28.66 11.41 17.60
N LEU A 240 -28.10 10.95 16.47
CA LEU A 240 -27.48 11.83 15.49
C LEU A 240 -28.54 12.64 14.74
N LEU A 241 -29.67 12.03 14.38
CA LEU A 241 -30.78 12.73 13.72
C LEU A 241 -31.38 13.82 14.62
N GLU A 242 -31.54 13.55 15.92
CA GLU A 242 -31.96 14.53 16.93
C GLU A 242 -30.96 15.67 17.05
N ALA A 243 -29.66 15.35 17.15
CA ALA A 243 -28.62 16.38 17.20
C ALA A 243 -28.52 17.19 15.90
N ALA A 244 -28.79 16.57 14.73
CA ALA A 244 -28.78 17.25 13.44
C ALA A 244 -29.95 18.24 13.29
N GLN A 245 -31.06 18.04 14.00
CA GLN A 245 -32.21 18.95 13.97
C GLN A 245 -31.87 20.35 14.51
N ILE A 246 -30.94 20.42 15.46
CA ILE A 246 -30.49 21.66 16.10
C ILE A 246 -29.06 22.05 15.69
N ALA A 247 -28.44 21.28 14.80
CA ALA A 247 -27.08 21.56 14.34
C ALA A 247 -27.08 22.81 13.44
N PRO A 248 -26.15 23.77 13.65
CA PRO A 248 -26.07 24.93 12.78
C PRO A 248 -25.68 24.52 11.36
N CYS A 249 -26.26 25.22 10.39
CA CYS A 249 -25.85 25.19 8.99
C CYS A 249 -25.16 26.52 8.64
N PHE A 250 -24.49 26.56 7.49
CA PHE A 250 -23.71 27.72 7.09
C PHE A 250 -24.10 28.20 5.70
N LEU A 251 -24.01 29.50 5.45
CA LEU A 251 -23.96 30.06 4.10
C LEU A 251 -22.51 30.39 3.75
N VAL A 252 -22.00 29.81 2.67
CA VAL A 252 -20.63 30.01 2.19
C VAL A 252 -20.61 30.77 0.86
N PRO A 253 -19.60 31.59 0.59
CA PRO A 253 -19.56 32.45 -0.59
C PRO A 253 -19.19 31.65 -1.85
N ALA A 254 -20.16 30.97 -2.45
CA ALA A 254 -19.95 30.13 -3.63
C ALA A 254 -21.23 29.99 -4.48
N GLY A 255 -21.44 30.89 -5.44
CA GLY A 255 -22.57 30.82 -6.36
C GLY A 255 -22.52 29.65 -7.35
N HIS A 256 -23.65 29.37 -7.98
CA HIS A 256 -23.78 28.29 -8.94
C HIS A 256 -23.15 28.69 -10.29
N PRO A 257 -22.33 27.85 -10.93
CA PRO A 257 -21.63 28.22 -12.17
C PRO A 257 -22.55 28.67 -13.31
N ASP A 258 -23.73 28.04 -13.39
CA ASP A 258 -24.73 28.26 -14.45
C ASP A 258 -25.82 29.27 -14.06
N SER A 259 -25.71 29.93 -12.90
CA SER A 259 -26.67 30.97 -12.49
C SER A 259 -26.29 32.35 -13.04
N ASP A 260 -27.30 33.11 -13.44
CA ASP A 260 -27.16 34.52 -13.79
C ASP A 260 -26.76 35.39 -12.58
N TYR A 261 -27.04 34.92 -11.35
CA TYR A 261 -26.72 35.59 -10.09
C TYR A 261 -25.52 34.98 -9.36
N LYS A 262 -24.67 34.21 -10.06
CA LYS A 262 -23.52 33.48 -9.45
C LYS A 262 -22.58 34.32 -8.58
N ARG A 263 -22.55 35.65 -8.78
CA ARG A 263 -21.69 36.57 -8.01
C ARG A 263 -22.33 37.01 -6.69
N GLU A 264 -23.66 36.99 -6.64
CA GLU A 264 -24.47 37.38 -5.49
C GLU A 264 -24.91 36.18 -4.64
N GLU A 265 -24.91 34.99 -5.21
CA GLU A 265 -25.36 33.76 -4.55
C GLU A 265 -24.44 33.23 -3.46
N TRP A 266 -25.07 32.76 -2.39
CA TRP A 266 -24.47 32.07 -1.26
C TRP A 266 -24.99 30.63 -1.20
N ARG A 267 -24.09 29.69 -0.93
CA ARG A 267 -24.43 28.26 -0.90
C ARG A 267 -24.67 27.77 0.51
N LEU A 268 -25.80 27.10 0.73
CA LEU A 268 -26.07 26.39 1.97
C LEU A 268 -25.12 25.20 2.17
N SER A 269 -24.50 25.10 3.33
CA SER A 269 -23.47 24.14 3.69
C SER A 269 -23.80 23.50 5.03
N PRO A 270 -24.32 22.26 5.06
CA PRO A 270 -24.63 21.54 6.29
C PRO A 270 -23.40 20.80 6.87
N ASN A 271 -22.20 21.39 6.78
CA ASN A 271 -20.94 20.69 7.04
C ASN A 271 -20.81 20.15 8.47
N LEU A 272 -21.45 20.76 9.47
CA LEU A 272 -21.48 20.22 10.83
C LEU A 272 -22.23 18.89 10.90
N ILE A 273 -23.37 18.78 10.22
CA ILE A 273 -24.13 17.53 10.12
C ILE A 273 -23.29 16.49 9.40
N GLU A 274 -22.60 16.86 8.31
CA GLU A 274 -21.69 15.95 7.61
C GLU A 274 -20.54 15.47 8.49
N ARG A 275 -19.96 16.36 9.29
CA ARG A 275 -18.92 16.03 10.27
C ARG A 275 -19.45 15.05 11.31
N MET A 276 -20.65 15.29 11.84
CA MET A 276 -21.32 14.37 12.77
C MET A 276 -21.52 12.97 12.13
N LEU A 277 -21.95 12.92 10.87
CA LEU A 277 -22.11 11.66 10.14
C LEU A 277 -20.79 10.91 10.02
N ILE A 278 -19.69 11.57 9.66
CA ILE A 278 -18.36 10.94 9.60
C ILE A 278 -17.86 10.53 10.98
N PHE A 279 -18.19 11.30 12.02
CA PHE A 279 -17.81 10.97 13.39
C PHE A 279 -18.54 9.72 13.89
N SER A 280 -19.73 9.44 13.38
CA SER A 280 -20.48 8.21 13.64
C SER A 280 -19.95 6.96 12.92
N PHE A 281 -18.97 7.11 12.02
CA PHE A 281 -18.43 5.96 11.29
C PHE A 281 -17.65 5.02 12.21
N ASN A 282 -17.80 3.72 11.96
CA ASN A 282 -16.91 2.71 12.51
C ASN A 282 -15.59 2.63 11.71
N MET A 283 -14.63 1.85 12.20
CA MET A 283 -13.30 1.77 11.56
C MET A 283 -13.33 1.21 10.14
N THR A 284 -14.18 0.23 9.85
CA THR A 284 -14.33 -0.31 8.48
C THR A 284 -14.87 0.76 7.53
N GLN A 285 -15.83 1.57 7.96
CA GLN A 285 -16.37 2.68 7.18
C GLN A 285 -15.33 3.78 6.94
N ILE A 286 -14.58 4.17 7.97
CA ILE A 286 -13.46 5.12 7.85
C ILE A 286 -12.42 4.61 6.84
N LYS A 287 -11.97 3.37 6.99
CA LYS A 287 -10.97 2.78 6.11
C LYS A 287 -11.48 2.61 4.68
N CYS A 288 -12.73 2.21 4.48
CA CYS A 288 -13.35 2.17 3.16
C CYS A 288 -13.36 3.56 2.51
N TYR A 289 -13.66 4.61 3.28
CA TYR A 289 -13.61 5.98 2.77
C TYR A 289 -12.18 6.40 2.39
N ILE A 290 -11.18 6.06 3.20
CA ILE A 290 -9.76 6.31 2.88
C ILE A 290 -9.36 5.60 1.57
N VAL A 291 -9.73 4.33 1.39
CA VAL A 291 -9.43 3.60 0.14
C VAL A 291 -10.12 4.25 -1.07
N LEU A 292 -11.36 4.71 -0.94
CA LEU A 292 -12.03 5.46 -2.01
C LEU A 292 -11.27 6.76 -2.37
N LYS A 293 -10.73 7.48 -1.39
CA LYS A 293 -9.90 8.67 -1.63
C LYS A 293 -8.60 8.31 -2.35
N LEU A 294 -7.97 7.19 -1.99
CA LEU A 294 -6.77 6.69 -2.64
C LEU A 294 -7.07 6.26 -4.09
N ILE A 295 -8.18 5.55 -4.33
CA ILE A 295 -8.64 5.23 -5.69
C ILE A 295 -8.90 6.51 -6.49
N LYS A 296 -9.55 7.53 -5.90
CA LYS A 296 -9.72 8.84 -6.55
C LYS A 296 -8.38 9.42 -6.97
N LYS A 297 -7.42 9.48 -6.03
CA LYS A 297 -6.13 10.15 -6.23
C LYS A 297 -5.21 9.39 -7.19
N SER A 298 -5.17 8.06 -7.12
CA SER A 298 -4.25 7.23 -7.89
C SER A 298 -4.81 6.74 -9.22
N LEU A 299 -6.12 6.48 -9.29
CA LEU A 299 -6.74 5.82 -10.45
C LEU A 299 -7.65 6.77 -11.22
N PHE A 300 -8.54 7.49 -10.55
CA PHE A 300 -9.52 8.34 -11.24
C PHE A 300 -8.93 9.68 -11.71
N ALA A 301 -7.97 10.25 -10.99
CA ALA A 301 -7.36 11.53 -11.34
C ALA A 301 -6.77 11.54 -12.77
N ASN A 302 -6.19 10.42 -13.22
CA ASN A 302 -5.66 10.29 -14.58
C ASN A 302 -6.75 10.27 -15.68
N ILE A 303 -8.01 10.07 -15.30
CA ILE A 303 -9.14 9.93 -16.22
C ILE A 303 -9.97 11.21 -16.24
N VAL A 304 -10.26 11.76 -15.05
CA VAL A 304 -11.23 12.85 -14.86
C VAL A 304 -10.67 14.05 -14.11
N GLY A 305 -9.36 14.07 -13.81
CA GLY A 305 -8.73 15.12 -13.02
C GLY A 305 -9.43 15.31 -11.68
N ASP A 306 -9.84 16.54 -11.39
CA ASP A 306 -10.56 16.91 -10.17
C ASP A 306 -12.08 16.98 -10.32
N ALA A 307 -12.64 16.52 -11.44
CA ALA A 307 -14.11 16.45 -11.63
C ALA A 307 -14.79 15.56 -10.58
N ILE A 308 -14.13 14.48 -10.14
CA ILE A 308 -14.52 13.67 -8.99
C ILE A 308 -13.66 14.07 -7.80
N THR A 309 -14.29 14.59 -6.74
CA THR A 309 -13.62 15.05 -5.51
C THR A 309 -13.80 14.09 -4.34
N SER A 310 -13.04 14.30 -3.26
CA SER A 310 -13.20 13.57 -1.99
C SER A 310 -14.60 13.71 -1.38
N PHE A 311 -15.31 14.80 -1.69
CA PHE A 311 -16.69 15.03 -1.27
C PHE A 311 -17.69 14.10 -1.97
N HIS A 312 -17.47 13.78 -3.25
CA HIS A 312 -18.26 12.77 -3.96
C HIS A 312 -18.07 11.39 -3.33
N CYS A 313 -16.83 11.04 -2.97
CA CYS A 313 -16.52 9.80 -2.26
C CYS A 313 -17.18 9.76 -0.87
N LYS A 314 -17.25 10.90 -0.17
CA LYS A 314 -17.93 11.03 1.12
C LYS A 314 -19.44 10.78 1.00
N THR A 315 -20.07 11.46 0.03
CA THR A 315 -21.50 11.30 -0.30
C THR A 315 -21.83 9.86 -0.68
N LEU A 316 -20.94 9.21 -1.43
CA LEU A 316 -21.06 7.80 -1.80
C LEU A 316 -21.07 6.87 -0.57
N MET A 317 -20.18 7.12 0.40
CA MET A 317 -20.15 6.38 1.66
C MET A 317 -21.46 6.52 2.41
N PHE A 318 -21.97 7.74 2.57
CA PHE A 318 -23.25 7.98 3.25
C PHE A 318 -24.40 7.19 2.64
N PHE A 319 -24.55 7.23 1.32
CA PHE A 319 -25.59 6.48 0.62
C PHE A 319 -25.41 4.96 0.69
N THR A 320 -24.17 4.48 0.74
CA THR A 320 -23.89 3.03 0.83
C THR A 320 -24.18 2.53 2.24
N ILE A 321 -23.74 3.25 3.28
CA ILE A 321 -23.99 2.91 4.69
C ILE A 321 -25.50 2.91 4.98
N GLU A 322 -26.22 3.94 4.58
CA GLU A 322 -27.68 4.04 4.78
C GLU A 322 -28.45 2.83 4.21
N ARG A 323 -27.97 2.26 3.10
CA ARG A 323 -28.66 1.18 2.36
C ARG A 323 -28.18 -0.22 2.71
N THR A 324 -27.23 -0.35 3.63
CA THR A 324 -26.60 -1.63 3.98
C THR A 324 -26.85 -1.98 5.44
N HIS A 325 -26.87 -3.27 5.73
CA HIS A 325 -27.01 -3.72 7.11
C HIS A 325 -25.71 -3.45 7.89
N PRO A 326 -25.77 -3.01 9.17
CA PRO A 326 -24.57 -2.70 9.96
C PRO A 326 -23.55 -3.84 10.03
N SER A 327 -24.00 -5.10 10.02
CA SER A 327 -23.13 -6.28 10.05
C SER A 327 -22.21 -6.42 8.84
N LEU A 328 -22.47 -5.71 7.74
CA LEU A 328 -21.57 -5.70 6.58
C LEU A 328 -20.32 -4.85 6.82
N TRP A 329 -20.37 -3.90 7.76
CA TRP A 329 -19.27 -2.96 8.02
C TRP A 329 -18.33 -3.50 9.11
N CYS A 330 -17.72 -4.66 8.84
CA CYS A 330 -16.66 -5.26 9.65
C CYS A 330 -15.38 -5.43 8.83
N GLU A 331 -14.23 -5.59 9.50
CA GLU A 331 -12.91 -5.69 8.86
C GLU A 331 -12.82 -6.77 7.78
N HIS A 332 -13.47 -7.91 7.98
CA HIS A 332 -13.55 -9.04 7.05
C HIS A 332 -14.30 -8.70 5.76
N ASN A 333 -15.03 -7.60 5.69
CA ASN A 333 -15.85 -7.23 4.55
C ASN A 333 -15.36 -5.95 3.85
N LEU A 334 -14.23 -5.37 4.24
CA LEU A 334 -13.73 -4.10 3.71
C LEU A 334 -13.69 -4.04 2.17
N MET A 335 -13.16 -5.06 1.50
CA MET A 335 -13.11 -5.12 0.03
C MET A 335 -14.50 -5.30 -0.59
N PHE A 336 -15.38 -6.05 0.08
CA PHE A 336 -16.74 -6.23 -0.37
C PHE A 336 -17.55 -4.92 -0.29
N VAL A 337 -17.48 -4.19 0.83
CA VAL A 337 -18.15 -2.90 0.97
C VAL A 337 -17.55 -1.83 0.06
N LEU A 338 -16.24 -1.90 -0.23
CA LEU A 338 -15.60 -1.06 -1.24
C LEU A 338 -16.17 -1.33 -2.65
N LEU A 339 -16.34 -2.60 -3.01
CA LEU A 339 -16.97 -2.99 -4.28
C LEU A 339 -18.42 -2.50 -4.36
N LEU A 340 -19.18 -2.59 -3.25
CA LEU A 340 -20.52 -2.03 -3.17
C LEU A 340 -20.53 -0.51 -3.40
N CYS A 341 -19.60 0.23 -2.79
CA CYS A 341 -19.43 1.67 -3.05
C CYS A 341 -19.20 1.93 -4.54
N LEU A 342 -18.33 1.17 -5.21
CA LEU A 342 -18.09 1.33 -6.65
C LEU A 342 -19.32 0.98 -7.50
N HIS A 343 -20.12 -0.01 -7.12
CA HIS A 343 -21.40 -0.29 -7.78
C HIS A 343 -22.41 0.85 -7.61
N VAL A 344 -22.46 1.47 -6.43
CA VAL A 344 -23.32 2.63 -6.16
C VAL A 344 -22.85 3.83 -7.00
N LEU A 345 -21.53 4.09 -7.06
CA LEU A 345 -20.96 5.14 -7.92
C LEU A 345 -21.28 4.89 -9.39
N ARG A 346 -21.10 3.65 -9.86
CA ARG A 346 -21.48 3.24 -11.22
C ARG A 346 -22.94 3.53 -11.52
N ARG A 347 -23.84 3.24 -10.58
CA ARG A 347 -25.28 3.53 -10.73
C ARG A 347 -25.52 5.02 -10.88
N PHE A 348 -24.95 5.85 -10.02
CA PHE A 348 -25.11 7.31 -10.11
C PHE A 348 -24.50 7.88 -11.40
N LEU A 349 -23.35 7.36 -11.84
CA LEU A 349 -22.77 7.71 -13.13
C LEU A 349 -23.66 7.31 -14.30
N ARG A 350 -24.32 6.15 -14.28
CA ARG A 350 -25.27 5.78 -15.35
C ARG A 350 -26.50 6.68 -15.40
N LEU A 351 -26.96 7.14 -14.24
CA LEU A 351 -28.06 8.09 -14.13
C LEU A 351 -27.65 9.54 -14.44
N GLY A 352 -26.35 9.82 -14.53
CA GLY A 352 -25.84 11.19 -14.66
C GLY A 352 -26.11 12.06 -13.44
N ARG A 353 -26.47 11.46 -12.29
CA ARG A 353 -26.90 12.19 -11.10
C ARG A 353 -26.37 11.53 -9.84
N LEU A 354 -25.57 12.27 -9.06
CA LEU A 354 -25.24 11.97 -7.66
C LEU A 354 -25.88 13.03 -6.78
N PRO A 355 -27.05 12.77 -6.16
CA PRO A 355 -27.67 13.75 -5.30
C PRO A 355 -26.78 14.08 -4.09
N HIS A 356 -26.82 15.30 -3.56
CA HIS A 356 -26.21 15.61 -2.28
C HIS A 356 -26.92 14.77 -1.19
N TYR A 357 -26.16 14.25 -0.22
CA TYR A 357 -26.72 13.28 0.73
C TYR A 357 -27.84 13.87 1.60
N ILE A 358 -27.62 15.10 2.08
CA ILE A 358 -28.57 15.88 2.88
C ILE A 358 -29.56 16.65 1.98
N ILE A 359 -29.09 17.47 1.05
CA ILE A 359 -29.94 18.32 0.20
C ILE A 359 -30.24 17.61 -1.14
N GLU A 360 -31.20 16.67 -1.16
CA GLU A 360 -31.42 15.74 -2.28
C GLU A 360 -31.64 16.39 -3.67
N GLY A 361 -32.13 17.63 -3.68
CA GLY A 361 -32.37 18.41 -4.90
C GLY A 361 -31.10 18.71 -5.69
N VAL A 362 -29.95 18.81 -5.01
CA VAL A 362 -28.65 19.16 -5.61
C VAL A 362 -28.01 17.95 -6.26
N ASN A 363 -27.59 18.06 -7.52
CA ASN A 363 -26.75 17.06 -8.17
C ASN A 363 -25.27 17.47 -8.13
N LEU A 364 -24.43 16.65 -7.49
CA LEU A 364 -23.01 16.95 -7.29
C LEU A 364 -22.17 16.84 -8.56
N PHE A 365 -22.65 16.17 -9.61
CA PHE A 365 -21.95 16.07 -10.89
C PHE A 365 -22.11 17.32 -11.78
N ASP A 366 -23.11 18.16 -11.51
CA ASP A 366 -23.39 19.34 -12.33
C ASP A 366 -22.21 20.31 -12.31
N GLY A 367 -21.94 20.92 -13.47
CA GLY A 367 -20.82 21.82 -13.70
C GLY A 367 -19.41 21.21 -13.58
N LYS A 368 -19.28 19.92 -13.22
CA LYS A 368 -17.97 19.28 -12.94
C LYS A 368 -17.65 18.13 -13.87
N LEU A 369 -18.61 17.24 -14.13
CA LEU A 369 -18.37 16.00 -14.87
C LEU A 369 -19.04 16.03 -16.25
N SER A 370 -18.25 16.27 -17.30
CA SER A 370 -18.76 16.24 -18.67
C SER A 370 -19.19 14.83 -19.10
N LYS A 371 -20.13 14.73 -20.06
CA LYS A 371 -20.60 13.44 -20.61
C LYS A 371 -19.47 12.53 -21.11
N LEU A 372 -18.41 13.12 -21.69
CA LEU A 372 -17.24 12.39 -22.17
C LEU A 372 -16.44 11.79 -20.99
N LEU A 373 -16.14 12.61 -19.97
CA LEU A 373 -15.42 12.16 -18.78
C LEU A 373 -16.22 11.12 -17.99
N GLN A 374 -17.53 11.32 -17.87
CA GLN A 374 -18.48 10.38 -17.28
C GLN A 374 -18.40 9.02 -17.98
N LYS A 375 -18.44 8.97 -19.32
CA LYS A 375 -18.35 7.72 -20.09
C LYS A 375 -17.00 7.02 -19.87
N ARG A 376 -15.88 7.76 -19.88
CA ARG A 376 -14.54 7.22 -19.63
C ARG A 376 -14.42 6.63 -18.23
N LEU A 377 -14.88 7.37 -17.21
CA LEU A 377 -14.87 6.90 -15.83
C LEU A 377 -15.78 5.68 -15.65
N LEU A 378 -16.94 5.65 -16.31
CA LEU A 378 -17.85 4.51 -16.25
C LEU A 378 -17.21 3.24 -16.83
N VAL A 379 -16.53 3.33 -17.98
CA VAL A 379 -15.78 2.20 -18.57
C VAL A 379 -14.71 1.68 -17.62
N TYR A 380 -13.96 2.60 -16.99
CA TYR A 380 -12.91 2.23 -16.05
C TYR A 380 -13.47 1.58 -14.78
N ILE A 381 -14.53 2.14 -14.18
CA ILE A 381 -15.19 1.53 -13.02
C ILE A 381 -15.77 0.16 -13.36
N ASP A 382 -16.36 0.00 -14.54
CA ASP A 382 -16.83 -1.31 -15.00
C ASP A 382 -15.67 -2.30 -15.15
N SER A 383 -14.48 -1.86 -15.58
CA SER A 383 -13.26 -2.69 -15.60
C SER A 383 -12.78 -3.04 -14.19
N LEU A 384 -12.72 -2.05 -13.29
CA LEU A 384 -12.27 -2.19 -11.91
C LEU A 384 -13.19 -3.14 -11.11
N ILE A 385 -14.49 -3.12 -11.40
CA ILE A 385 -15.45 -4.07 -10.82
C ILE A 385 -15.22 -5.47 -11.41
N ARG A 386 -15.08 -5.60 -12.74
CA ARG A 386 -14.87 -6.90 -13.40
C ARG A 386 -13.56 -7.58 -13.00
N ASN A 387 -12.50 -6.81 -12.75
CA ASN A 387 -11.21 -7.34 -12.32
C ASN A 387 -11.11 -7.55 -10.80
N ASN A 388 -12.23 -7.53 -10.07
CA ASN A 388 -12.27 -7.72 -8.62
C ASN A 388 -11.30 -6.80 -7.86
N LEU A 389 -11.22 -5.53 -8.26
CA LEU A 389 -10.40 -4.49 -7.60
C LEU A 389 -8.89 -4.73 -7.70
N GLN A 390 -8.40 -5.50 -8.67
CA GLN A 390 -6.97 -5.76 -8.85
C GLN A 390 -6.13 -4.47 -9.03
N ASP A 391 -6.69 -3.40 -9.57
CA ASP A 391 -5.93 -2.14 -9.74
C ASP A 391 -5.67 -1.42 -8.41
N VAL A 392 -6.39 -1.76 -7.34
CA VAL A 392 -6.14 -1.22 -5.99
C VAL A 392 -4.74 -1.62 -5.50
N PHE A 393 -4.22 -2.77 -5.95
CA PHE A 393 -2.85 -3.21 -5.67
C PHE A 393 -1.78 -2.34 -6.35
N CYS A 394 -2.16 -1.50 -7.32
CA CYS A 394 -1.27 -0.58 -8.00
C CYS A 394 -1.19 0.79 -7.34
N ILE A 395 -1.95 1.03 -6.27
CA ILE A 395 -1.89 2.28 -5.49
C ILE A 395 -0.53 2.36 -4.79
N GLY A 396 0.38 3.19 -5.31
CA GLY A 396 1.70 3.42 -4.72
C GLY A 396 1.70 4.35 -3.51
N ILE A 397 0.60 5.08 -3.29
CA ILE A 397 0.46 6.02 -2.16
C ILE A 397 0.51 5.24 -0.84
N ASP A 398 1.32 5.73 0.10
CA ASP A 398 1.58 5.10 1.41
C ASP A 398 2.09 3.65 1.33
N ASN A 399 2.61 3.24 0.17
CA ASN A 399 2.99 1.86 -0.14
C ASN A 399 1.85 0.85 0.04
N ILE A 400 0.58 1.28 0.01
CA ILE A 400 -0.58 0.41 0.25
C ILE A 400 -0.63 -0.72 -0.76
N GLY A 401 -0.47 -0.42 -2.05
CA GLY A 401 -0.40 -1.41 -3.10
C GLY A 401 0.77 -2.38 -2.94
N CYS A 402 1.92 -1.93 -2.43
CA CYS A 402 3.06 -2.79 -2.11
C CYS A 402 2.76 -3.75 -0.94
N ARG A 403 2.13 -3.26 0.13
CA ARG A 403 1.69 -4.06 1.29
C ARG A 403 0.59 -5.06 0.94
N LEU A 404 -0.23 -4.75 -0.05
CA LEU A 404 -1.22 -5.67 -0.61
C LEU A 404 -0.59 -6.66 -1.59
N LYS A 405 0.41 -6.23 -2.37
CA LYS A 405 1.16 -7.09 -3.32
C LYS A 405 2.10 -8.07 -2.65
N SER A 406 2.67 -7.70 -1.50
CA SER A 406 3.35 -8.67 -0.62
C SER A 406 2.39 -9.77 -0.17
N TRP A 407 1.06 -9.54 -0.27
CA TRP A 407 0.02 -10.52 0.02
C TRP A 407 -0.68 -11.16 -1.19
N SER A 408 -0.71 -10.52 -2.38
CA SER A 408 -0.99 -11.16 -3.70
C SER A 408 -0.07 -12.37 -4.01
N MET A 409 0.89 -12.61 -3.11
CA MET A 409 1.78 -13.75 -3.05
C MET A 409 1.27 -14.88 -2.13
N ARG A 410 0.00 -14.84 -1.67
CA ARG A 410 -0.80 -16.01 -1.26
C ARG A 410 -1.63 -16.48 -2.48
N PRO A 411 -1.84 -17.80 -2.67
CA PRO A 411 -2.00 -18.38 -4.02
C PRO A 411 -3.26 -17.93 -4.74
N ILE A 412 -3.10 -17.03 -5.72
CA ILE A 412 -4.01 -16.88 -6.85
C ILE A 412 -3.79 -18.10 -7.76
N VAL A 413 -4.38 -19.24 -7.37
CA VAL A 413 -4.71 -20.30 -8.32
C VAL A 413 -6.22 -20.49 -8.20
N GLN A 414 -6.96 -19.66 -8.93
CA GLN A 414 -8.26 -20.08 -9.42
C GLN A 414 -8.01 -21.30 -10.33
N ALA A 415 -8.13 -22.49 -9.77
CA ALA A 415 -8.28 -23.74 -10.54
C ALA A 415 -9.59 -23.78 -11.38
N GLY A 416 -10.37 -22.69 -11.38
CA GLY A 416 -11.64 -22.56 -12.09
C GLY A 416 -11.54 -22.07 -13.55
N GLU A 417 -10.59 -21.19 -13.89
CA GLU A 417 -10.62 -20.50 -15.20
C GLU A 417 -9.71 -21.11 -16.29
N LEU A 418 -8.86 -22.09 -15.97
CA LEU A 418 -8.05 -22.82 -16.97
C LEU A 418 -8.74 -24.08 -17.53
N ARG A 419 -10.05 -24.24 -17.35
CA ARG A 419 -10.82 -25.31 -18.00
C ARG A 419 -11.07 -25.05 -19.50
N GLY A 420 -10.74 -23.86 -20.02
CA GLY A 420 -11.07 -23.46 -21.39
C GLY A 420 -9.91 -23.38 -22.40
N VAL A 421 -8.64 -23.38 -21.97
CA VAL A 421 -7.50 -23.29 -22.89
C VAL A 421 -6.62 -24.53 -22.74
N CYS A 422 -6.51 -25.27 -23.84
CA CYS A 422 -5.63 -26.45 -23.96
C CYS A 422 -4.16 -26.01 -24.01
N LEU A 423 -3.66 -25.47 -22.89
CA LEU A 423 -2.23 -25.30 -22.67
C LEU A 423 -1.67 -26.68 -22.32
N SER A 424 -0.62 -27.11 -23.03
CA SER A 424 0.07 -28.37 -22.74
C SER A 424 0.49 -28.38 -21.27
N ASN A 425 0.47 -29.57 -20.64
CA ASN A 425 0.80 -29.72 -19.22
C ASN A 425 2.18 -29.12 -18.88
N SER A 426 3.12 -29.13 -19.83
CA SER A 426 4.45 -28.53 -19.74
C SER A 426 4.42 -27.01 -19.55
N ILE A 427 3.53 -26.29 -20.26
CA ILE A 427 3.39 -24.83 -20.13
C ILE A 427 2.75 -24.47 -18.77
N ARG A 428 1.80 -25.29 -18.29
CA ARG A 428 1.21 -25.13 -16.95
C ARG A 428 2.23 -25.32 -15.83
N LEU A 429 3.21 -26.22 -16.02
CA LEU A 429 4.31 -26.41 -15.08
C LEU A 429 5.32 -25.26 -15.14
N LEU A 430 5.65 -24.76 -16.34
CA LEU A 430 6.56 -23.64 -16.56
C LEU A 430 6.07 -22.36 -15.87
N LEU A 431 4.78 -22.04 -16.02
CA LEU A 431 4.15 -20.87 -15.38
C LEU A 431 4.11 -20.99 -13.85
N LYS A 432 3.95 -22.20 -13.32
CA LYS A 432 3.99 -22.49 -11.88
C LYS A 432 5.41 -22.40 -11.31
N PHE A 433 6.42 -22.80 -12.09
CA PHE A 433 7.83 -22.66 -11.75
C PHE A 433 8.26 -21.19 -11.70
N GLU A 434 7.90 -20.41 -12.73
CA GLU A 434 8.18 -18.96 -12.79
C GLU A 434 7.52 -18.19 -11.64
N TYR A 435 6.33 -18.64 -11.21
CA TYR A 435 5.65 -18.12 -10.03
C TYR A 435 6.43 -18.42 -8.73
N LEU A 436 6.87 -19.66 -8.52
CA LEU A 436 7.63 -20.07 -7.34
C LEU A 436 9.01 -19.41 -7.25
N GLU A 437 9.70 -19.21 -8.37
CA GLU A 437 10.98 -18.50 -8.45
C GLU A 437 10.82 -17.01 -8.05
N ARG A 438 9.79 -16.35 -8.58
CA ARG A 438 9.46 -14.95 -8.25
C ARG A 438 9.02 -14.77 -6.80
N LEU A 439 8.29 -15.74 -6.28
CA LEU A 439 7.89 -15.81 -4.87
C LEU A 439 9.13 -15.89 -3.98
N SER A 440 10.03 -16.84 -4.27
CA SER A 440 11.27 -17.09 -3.55
C SER A 440 12.19 -15.86 -3.48
N ARG A 441 12.43 -15.19 -4.61
CA ARG A 441 13.28 -13.97 -4.69
C ARG A 441 12.77 -12.80 -3.86
N ARG A 442 11.45 -12.68 -3.70
CA ARG A 442 10.83 -11.60 -2.92
C ARG A 442 10.84 -11.91 -1.43
N PHE A 443 10.74 -13.18 -1.02
CA PHE A 443 10.82 -13.56 0.39
C PHE A 443 12.21 -13.40 1.01
N THR A 444 13.29 -13.46 0.22
CA THR A 444 14.67 -13.21 0.70
C THR A 444 14.85 -11.82 1.33
N VAL A 445 14.01 -10.86 0.95
CA VAL A 445 14.03 -9.48 1.48
C VAL A 445 13.37 -9.38 2.87
N PHE A 446 12.53 -10.34 3.25
CA PHE A 446 11.67 -10.29 4.45
C PHE A 446 12.18 -11.12 5.64
N ILE A 447 13.39 -11.69 5.58
CA ILE A 447 13.91 -12.66 6.59
C ILE A 447 14.43 -11.98 7.88
N HIS A 448 14.06 -10.72 8.15
CA HIS A 448 14.50 -10.04 9.38
C HIS A 448 13.58 -10.25 10.59
N GLU A 449 12.36 -10.78 10.44
CA GLU A 449 11.37 -10.83 11.54
C GLU A 449 10.83 -12.24 11.86
N GLU A 450 10.79 -12.56 13.16
CA GLU A 450 10.46 -13.88 13.71
C GLU A 450 8.99 -14.31 13.53
N SER A 451 8.83 -15.62 13.23
CA SER A 451 7.78 -16.55 13.70
C SER A 451 6.37 -16.65 13.06
N SER A 452 5.82 -15.68 12.33
CA SER A 452 4.47 -15.83 11.69
C SER A 452 4.50 -16.07 10.18
N SER A 453 5.41 -15.38 9.48
CA SER A 453 5.57 -15.42 8.02
C SER A 453 6.08 -16.78 7.51
N HIS A 454 6.89 -17.49 8.29
CA HIS A 454 7.40 -18.82 7.94
C HIS A 454 6.32 -19.90 7.96
N ASN A 455 5.53 -19.99 9.05
CA ASN A 455 4.44 -20.96 9.15
C ASN A 455 3.40 -20.75 8.05
N THR A 456 3.12 -19.49 7.74
CA THR A 456 2.27 -19.09 6.63
C THR A 456 2.84 -19.54 5.28
N PHE A 457 4.12 -19.32 5.02
CA PHE A 457 4.76 -19.79 3.78
C PHE A 457 4.71 -21.32 3.68
N MET A 458 5.03 -22.02 4.76
CA MET A 458 5.04 -23.49 4.83
C MET A 458 3.65 -24.09 4.61
N GLN A 459 2.60 -23.44 5.12
CA GLN A 459 1.21 -23.83 4.86
C GLN A 459 0.83 -23.63 3.39
N HIS A 460 1.24 -22.52 2.76
CA HIS A 460 1.01 -22.30 1.33
C HIS A 460 1.76 -23.29 0.43
N LEU A 461 3.02 -23.60 0.77
CA LEU A 461 3.80 -24.58 0.03
C LEU A 461 3.16 -25.97 0.11
N LYS A 462 2.72 -26.39 1.31
CA LYS A 462 1.98 -27.65 1.52
C LYS A 462 0.66 -27.68 0.74
N TYR A 463 -0.07 -26.58 0.70
CA TYR A 463 -1.30 -26.44 -0.07
C TYR A 463 -1.05 -26.54 -1.58
N LEU A 464 -0.01 -25.88 -2.10
CA LEU A 464 0.40 -25.94 -3.50
C LEU A 464 0.84 -27.35 -3.91
N ILE A 465 1.61 -28.04 -3.06
CA ILE A 465 2.01 -29.45 -3.24
C ILE A 465 0.75 -30.32 -3.35
N ARG A 466 -0.16 -30.22 -2.38
CA ARG A 466 -1.37 -31.02 -2.33
C ARG A 466 -2.25 -30.81 -3.56
N THR A 467 -2.52 -29.55 -3.89
CA THR A 467 -3.31 -29.16 -5.07
C THR A 467 -2.66 -29.63 -6.37
N PHE A 468 -1.32 -29.68 -6.42
CA PHE A 468 -0.58 -30.18 -7.56
C PHE A 468 -0.69 -31.72 -7.70
N PHE A 469 -0.57 -32.47 -6.61
CA PHE A 469 -0.72 -33.94 -6.62
C PHE A 469 -2.13 -34.39 -6.98
N GLU A 470 -3.15 -33.65 -6.51
CA GLU A 470 -4.56 -33.91 -6.79
C GLU A 470 -4.95 -33.64 -8.26
N ASN A 471 -4.20 -32.79 -8.98
CA ASN A 471 -4.53 -32.38 -10.35
C ASN A 471 -3.53 -32.85 -11.43
N SER A 472 -2.52 -33.65 -11.08
CA SER A 472 -1.54 -34.19 -12.02
C SER A 472 -1.84 -35.65 -12.36
N THR A 473 -1.96 -35.96 -13.65
CA THR A 473 -2.31 -37.31 -14.14
C THR A 473 -1.11 -38.14 -14.58
N ASN A 474 0.08 -37.55 -14.71
CA ASN A 474 1.25 -38.21 -15.31
C ASN A 474 2.45 -38.29 -14.33
N GLY A 475 3.05 -39.47 -14.16
CA GLY A 475 4.07 -39.74 -13.13
C GLY A 475 5.32 -38.86 -13.22
N ILE A 476 5.81 -38.59 -14.43
CA ILE A 476 6.99 -37.74 -14.68
C ILE A 476 6.74 -36.29 -14.26
N SER A 477 5.52 -35.77 -14.50
CA SER A 477 5.14 -34.42 -14.06
C SER A 477 5.09 -34.30 -12.54
N LYS A 478 4.73 -35.39 -11.83
CA LYS A 478 4.75 -35.45 -10.37
C LYS A 478 6.16 -35.36 -9.81
N THR A 479 7.09 -36.11 -10.40
CA THR A 479 8.51 -36.13 -9.99
C THR A 479 9.20 -34.79 -10.26
N ALA A 480 9.01 -34.20 -11.44
CA ALA A 480 9.62 -32.91 -11.79
C ALA A 480 9.11 -31.75 -10.92
N ALA A 481 7.82 -31.71 -10.60
CA ALA A 481 7.26 -30.70 -9.71
C ALA A 481 7.70 -30.89 -8.25
N LEU A 482 7.82 -32.14 -7.79
CA LEU A 482 8.39 -32.44 -6.47
C LEU A 482 9.82 -31.90 -6.39
N GLU A 483 10.58 -31.98 -7.48
CA GLU A 483 11.96 -31.51 -7.57
C GLU A 483 12.06 -29.97 -7.58
N CYS A 484 11.19 -29.29 -8.33
CA CYS A 484 11.09 -27.82 -8.25
C CYS A 484 10.68 -27.33 -6.86
N ILE A 485 9.77 -28.04 -6.19
CA ILE A 485 9.34 -27.72 -4.82
C ILE A 485 10.48 -27.92 -3.83
N LYS A 486 11.27 -28.99 -3.98
CA LYS A 486 12.49 -29.23 -3.20
C LYS A 486 13.52 -28.11 -3.39
N GLN A 487 13.70 -27.59 -4.61
CA GLN A 487 14.61 -26.46 -4.87
C GLN A 487 14.18 -25.16 -4.16
N VAL A 488 12.88 -24.84 -4.17
CA VAL A 488 12.32 -23.68 -3.44
C VAL A 488 12.48 -23.85 -1.93
N TYR A 489 12.27 -25.07 -1.44
CA TYR A 489 12.44 -25.46 -0.04
C TYR A 489 13.89 -25.32 0.45
N THR A 490 14.83 -25.86 -0.33
CA THR A 490 16.28 -25.76 -0.11
C THR A 490 16.74 -24.29 -0.10
N PHE A 491 16.32 -23.48 -1.07
CA PHE A 491 16.69 -22.08 -1.14
C PHE A 491 16.24 -21.33 0.13
N GLN A 492 15.00 -21.51 0.55
CA GLN A 492 14.46 -20.84 1.74
C GLN A 492 15.11 -21.30 3.04
N ILE A 493 15.34 -22.61 3.22
CA ILE A 493 15.99 -23.14 4.42
C ILE A 493 17.45 -22.75 4.50
N SER A 494 18.14 -22.61 3.36
CA SER A 494 19.51 -22.07 3.36
C SER A 494 19.58 -20.65 3.92
N VAL A 495 18.52 -19.84 3.78
CA VAL A 495 18.46 -18.49 4.33
C VAL A 495 17.93 -18.48 5.77
N GLN A 496 17.07 -19.42 6.14
CA GLN A 496 16.55 -19.55 7.50
C GLN A 496 17.53 -20.21 8.47
N THR A 497 18.32 -21.19 8.02
CA THR A 497 19.41 -21.76 8.80
C THR A 497 20.30 -20.63 9.29
N SER A 498 20.65 -19.69 8.41
CA SER A 498 21.40 -18.47 8.72
C SER A 498 20.69 -17.41 9.58
N TYR A 499 19.38 -17.52 9.81
CA TYR A 499 18.65 -16.66 10.76
C TYR A 499 18.61 -17.30 12.15
N TYR A 500 18.32 -18.61 12.21
CA TYR A 500 18.18 -19.35 13.46
C TYR A 500 19.50 -19.54 14.22
N LEU A 501 20.61 -19.62 13.50
CA LEU A 501 21.95 -19.73 14.08
C LEU A 501 22.44 -18.41 14.71
N ARG A 502 21.77 -17.29 14.41
CA ARG A 502 22.03 -15.97 14.98
C ARG A 502 21.53 -15.83 16.43
N LEU A 503 20.70 -16.76 16.90
CA LEU A 503 19.91 -16.58 18.13
C LEU A 503 20.47 -17.22 19.41
N ARG A 504 21.46 -18.13 19.38
CA ARG A 504 22.22 -18.58 20.59
C ARG A 504 23.20 -19.73 20.28
N ASN A 505 24.35 -19.70 20.96
CA ASN A 505 25.46 -20.67 20.98
C ASN A 505 25.11 -22.15 21.37
N VAL A 506 23.95 -22.71 21.03
CA VAL A 506 23.63 -24.12 21.34
C VAL A 506 22.87 -24.79 20.20
N LEU A 507 23.52 -25.77 19.56
CA LEU A 507 22.92 -26.72 18.63
C LEU A 507 22.07 -27.73 19.41
N ASP A 508 20.79 -27.45 19.61
CA ASP A 508 19.85 -28.38 20.24
C ASP A 508 19.38 -29.48 19.26
N GLY A 509 19.21 -30.71 19.75
CA GLY A 509 19.00 -31.93 18.94
C GLY A 509 17.71 -31.93 18.11
N GLU A 510 16.66 -31.27 18.58
CA GLU A 510 15.40 -31.13 17.82
C GLU A 510 15.55 -30.17 16.62
N LYS A 511 16.50 -29.23 16.70
CA LYS A 511 16.76 -28.21 15.66
C LYS A 511 17.65 -28.78 14.55
N ILE A 512 18.60 -29.65 14.91
CA ILE A 512 19.35 -30.47 13.95
C ILE A 512 18.39 -31.39 13.16
N ARG A 513 17.37 -31.98 13.81
CA ARG A 513 16.33 -32.78 13.13
C ARG A 513 15.51 -31.98 12.11
N ARG A 514 15.23 -30.70 12.36
CA ARG A 514 14.52 -29.84 11.39
C ARG A 514 15.42 -29.41 10.24
N ALA A 515 16.70 -29.15 10.50
CA ALA A 515 17.71 -28.96 9.45
C ALA A 515 17.89 -30.23 8.60
N GLN A 516 17.82 -31.44 9.18
CA GLN A 516 17.95 -32.75 8.50
C GLN A 516 16.97 -32.96 7.34
N TYR A 517 15.74 -32.42 7.40
CA TYR A 517 14.80 -32.43 6.27
C TYR A 517 15.30 -31.61 5.05
N SER A 518 16.09 -30.56 5.34
CA SER A 518 16.98 -29.77 4.47
C SER A 518 17.94 -30.56 3.57
N PHE A 519 18.62 -31.50 4.21
CA PHE A 519 19.69 -32.25 3.58
C PHE A 519 19.09 -33.10 2.45
N ASN A 520 17.90 -33.68 2.61
CA ASN A 520 17.37 -34.62 1.62
C ASN A 520 16.76 -33.97 0.34
N SER A 521 16.79 -32.63 0.18
CA SER A 521 16.12 -31.92 -0.92
C SER A 521 17.02 -31.25 -1.97
N ASP A 522 18.33 -31.15 -1.73
CA ASP A 522 19.33 -30.64 -2.69
C ASP A 522 20.65 -31.32 -2.37
N VAL A 523 21.35 -31.80 -3.41
CA VAL A 523 22.57 -32.58 -3.23
C VAL A 523 23.69 -31.75 -2.58
N ALA A 524 23.76 -30.43 -2.81
CA ALA A 524 24.96 -29.65 -2.49
C ALA A 524 24.75 -28.32 -1.75
N SER A 525 23.95 -27.37 -2.25
CA SER A 525 24.00 -25.96 -1.81
C SER A 525 23.74 -25.76 -0.32
N SER A 526 22.65 -26.33 0.21
CA SER A 526 22.32 -26.20 1.64
C SER A 526 23.32 -26.91 2.56
N ARG A 527 23.82 -28.08 2.13
CA ARG A 527 24.84 -28.83 2.87
C ARG A 527 26.16 -28.07 2.92
N LEU A 528 26.57 -27.48 1.80
CA LEU A 528 27.80 -26.70 1.69
C LEU A 528 27.73 -25.43 2.55
N LYS A 529 26.60 -24.73 2.58
CA LYS A 529 26.40 -23.60 3.49
C LYS A 529 26.46 -24.02 4.95
N PHE A 530 25.87 -25.17 5.30
CA PHE A 530 25.95 -25.71 6.65
C PHE A 530 27.39 -26.11 7.04
N ALA A 531 28.13 -26.74 6.14
CA ALA A 531 29.55 -27.04 6.32
C ALA A 531 30.38 -25.76 6.52
N SER A 532 30.12 -24.71 5.72
CA SER A 532 30.74 -23.39 5.86
C SER A 532 30.50 -22.78 7.23
N MET A 533 29.26 -22.85 7.73
CA MET A 533 28.94 -22.38 9.08
C MET A 533 29.69 -23.19 10.16
N LEU A 534 29.72 -24.53 10.05
CA LEU A 534 30.45 -25.37 11.00
C LEU A 534 31.95 -25.02 11.01
N TYR A 535 32.54 -24.78 9.85
CA TYR A 535 33.92 -24.31 9.70
C TYR A 535 34.13 -22.96 10.38
N CYS A 536 33.33 -21.93 10.05
CA CYS A 536 33.43 -20.60 10.67
C CYS A 536 33.20 -20.62 12.19
N SER A 537 32.51 -21.63 12.70
CA SER A 537 32.25 -21.83 14.14
C SER A 537 33.30 -22.72 14.82
N GLY A 538 34.40 -23.08 14.16
CA GLY A 538 35.48 -23.91 14.71
C GLY A 538 35.20 -25.43 14.79
N HIS A 539 34.08 -25.91 14.26
CA HIS A 539 33.68 -27.32 14.30
C HIS A 539 34.18 -28.09 13.07
N HIS A 540 35.49 -28.06 12.82
CA HIS A 540 36.11 -28.56 11.57
C HIS A 540 35.80 -30.04 11.30
N GLN A 541 35.87 -30.92 12.33
CA GLN A 541 35.56 -32.36 12.16
C GLN A 541 34.11 -32.62 11.74
N ALA A 542 33.18 -31.78 12.20
CA ALA A 542 31.77 -31.88 11.80
C ALA A 542 31.56 -31.35 10.37
N ALA A 543 32.28 -30.30 9.99
CA ALA A 543 32.25 -29.77 8.63
C ALA A 543 32.75 -30.81 7.61
N VAL A 544 33.86 -31.51 7.89
CA VAL A 544 34.39 -32.58 7.03
C VAL A 544 33.35 -33.65 6.75
N ARG A 545 32.67 -34.17 7.78
CA ARG A 545 31.63 -35.20 7.60
C ARG A 545 30.51 -34.77 6.65
N VAL A 546 30.15 -33.49 6.67
CA VAL A 546 29.13 -32.93 5.76
C VAL A 546 29.69 -32.81 4.34
N LEU A 547 30.93 -32.34 4.19
CA LEU A 547 31.60 -32.19 2.90
C LEU A 547 31.79 -33.55 2.20
N GLU A 548 32.20 -34.58 2.92
CA GLU A 548 32.32 -35.96 2.41
C GLU A 548 30.95 -36.56 2.02
N ASP A 549 29.87 -36.18 2.71
CA ASP A 549 28.50 -36.56 2.30
C ASP A 549 28.07 -35.87 1.01
N VAL A 550 28.39 -34.58 0.85
CA VAL A 550 28.13 -33.84 -0.39
C VAL A 550 28.90 -34.47 -1.55
N GLU A 551 30.18 -34.72 -1.37
CA GLU A 551 31.04 -35.29 -2.42
C GLU A 551 30.54 -36.66 -2.89
N ARG A 552 30.19 -37.56 -1.97
CA ARG A 552 29.62 -38.89 -2.32
C ARG A 552 28.33 -38.80 -3.12
N ARG A 553 27.52 -37.77 -2.90
CA ARG A 553 26.24 -37.57 -3.59
C ARG A 553 26.38 -36.79 -4.90
N TYR A 554 27.42 -35.99 -5.06
CA TYR A 554 27.65 -35.15 -6.24
C TYR A 554 28.33 -35.92 -7.39
N HIS A 555 27.69 -36.99 -7.87
CA HIS A 555 28.21 -37.85 -8.93
C HIS A 555 28.04 -37.26 -10.35
N SER A 556 28.52 -37.97 -11.37
CA SER A 556 28.60 -37.50 -12.77
C SER A 556 27.25 -37.13 -13.42
N LYS A 557 26.12 -37.62 -12.90
CA LYS A 557 24.78 -37.28 -13.44
C LYS A 557 24.18 -36.03 -12.78
N VAL A 558 24.83 -35.46 -11.75
CA VAL A 558 24.38 -34.23 -11.09
C VAL A 558 24.75 -33.02 -11.94
N LYS A 559 23.75 -32.31 -12.45
CA LYS A 559 23.93 -31.10 -13.27
C LYS A 559 24.03 -29.85 -12.38
N ALA A 560 25.02 -28.99 -12.65
CA ALA A 560 25.15 -27.69 -11.99
C ALA A 560 24.08 -26.72 -12.51
N VAL A 561 23.47 -25.94 -11.61
CA VAL A 561 22.43 -24.96 -11.96
C VAL A 561 22.63 -23.67 -11.17
N CYS A 562 22.64 -22.52 -11.87
CA CYS A 562 22.60 -21.21 -11.23
C CYS A 562 21.16 -20.68 -11.15
N GLY A 563 20.73 -20.29 -9.94
CA GLY A 563 19.40 -19.71 -9.72
C GLY A 563 19.27 -18.21 -10.02
N PHE A 564 20.32 -17.57 -10.56
CA PHE A 564 20.40 -16.10 -10.62
C PHE A 564 20.86 -15.51 -11.97
N ILE A 565 21.75 -16.17 -12.70
CA ILE A 565 22.24 -15.65 -13.98
C ILE A 565 21.16 -15.75 -15.07
N HIS A 566 20.98 -14.66 -15.82
CA HIS A 566 19.96 -14.54 -16.86
C HIS A 566 20.35 -15.39 -18.07
N ILE A 567 19.85 -16.63 -18.10
CA ILE A 567 19.95 -17.48 -19.29
C ILE A 567 18.95 -16.94 -20.35
N GLU A 568 19.41 -16.54 -21.54
CA GLU A 568 18.51 -16.10 -22.62
C GLU A 568 17.65 -17.25 -23.17
N GLY A 569 16.37 -16.95 -23.43
CA GLY A 569 15.47 -17.61 -24.37
C GLY A 569 15.30 -19.13 -24.27
N ASP A 570 16.23 -19.89 -24.85
CA ASP A 570 16.03 -21.30 -25.21
C ASP A 570 16.68 -22.31 -24.26
N SER A 571 17.78 -21.96 -23.58
CA SER A 571 18.46 -22.93 -22.68
C SER A 571 17.71 -23.17 -21.37
N ARG A 572 16.78 -22.28 -20.99
CA ARG A 572 15.85 -22.49 -19.86
C ARG A 572 14.82 -23.58 -20.15
N LEU A 573 14.27 -23.57 -21.37
CA LEU A 573 13.38 -24.60 -21.87
C LEU A 573 14.13 -25.93 -22.01
N GLN A 574 15.40 -25.91 -22.40
CA GLN A 574 16.23 -27.11 -22.48
C GLN A 574 16.54 -27.71 -21.10
N VAL A 575 16.92 -26.92 -20.09
CA VAL A 575 17.12 -27.41 -18.70
C VAL A 575 15.84 -27.99 -18.12
N PHE A 576 14.71 -27.34 -18.37
CA PHE A 576 13.39 -27.82 -17.96
C PHE A 576 12.94 -29.05 -18.77
N ALA A 577 13.28 -29.15 -20.06
CA ALA A 577 13.01 -30.31 -20.91
C ALA A 577 13.92 -31.51 -20.54
N ASP A 578 15.17 -31.27 -20.17
CA ASP A 578 16.10 -32.24 -19.61
C ASP A 578 15.61 -32.77 -18.25
N MET A 579 15.05 -31.88 -17.41
CA MET A 579 14.39 -32.22 -16.14
C MET A 579 13.14 -33.09 -16.34
N LEU A 580 12.45 -32.94 -17.47
CA LEU A 580 11.28 -33.75 -17.83
C LEU A 580 11.63 -35.05 -18.59
N SER A 581 12.81 -35.13 -19.19
CA SER A 581 13.24 -36.28 -20.01
C SER A 581 14.17 -37.25 -19.27
N GLY A 582 14.81 -36.82 -18.18
CA GLY A 582 15.60 -37.68 -17.29
C GLY A 582 14.74 -38.46 -16.28
N ASN A 583 14.97 -39.77 -16.20
CA ASN A 583 14.44 -40.72 -15.21
C ASN A 583 13.07 -41.33 -15.51
N LYS A 584 13.04 -42.21 -16.51
CA LYS A 584 12.05 -43.29 -16.58
C LYS A 584 12.52 -44.60 -15.92
N GLU A 585 13.81 -44.74 -15.62
CA GLU A 585 14.35 -46.00 -15.13
C GLU A 585 15.31 -45.74 -13.95
N GLU A 586 15.12 -46.54 -12.90
CA GLU A 586 15.90 -46.59 -11.65
C GLU A 586 15.56 -45.56 -10.57
N GLY A 587 14.99 -46.07 -9.46
CA GLY A 587 14.53 -45.33 -8.30
C GLY A 587 15.65 -44.67 -7.49
N PHE A 588 16.22 -43.59 -8.01
CA PHE A 588 17.06 -42.68 -7.24
C PHE A 588 16.21 -41.68 -6.44
N ILE A 589 16.52 -41.55 -5.15
CA ILE A 589 15.81 -40.71 -4.19
C ILE A 589 16.33 -39.25 -4.20
N ASP A 590 17.52 -39.01 -4.76
CA ASP A 590 18.18 -37.70 -4.73
C ASP A 590 17.97 -36.88 -6.03
N PRO A 591 17.80 -35.54 -5.93
CA PRO A 591 17.72 -34.63 -7.07
C PRO A 591 18.92 -34.74 -8.01
N PRO A 592 18.77 -34.72 -9.35
CA PRO A 592 19.91 -34.77 -10.26
C PRO A 592 20.59 -33.39 -10.47
N PHE A 593 20.44 -32.44 -9.55
CA PHE A 593 20.96 -31.08 -9.71
C PHE A 593 21.60 -30.54 -8.43
N ALA A 594 22.55 -29.61 -8.61
CA ALA A 594 23.21 -28.89 -7.54
C ALA A 594 23.19 -27.39 -7.81
N LEU A 595 22.58 -26.64 -6.89
CA LEU A 595 22.42 -25.19 -6.99
C LEU A 595 23.70 -24.46 -6.57
N CYS A 596 23.96 -23.27 -7.12
CA CYS A 596 24.99 -22.38 -6.59
C CYS A 596 24.75 -22.03 -5.11
N VAL A 597 25.83 -21.77 -4.38
CA VAL A 597 25.81 -21.36 -2.97
C VAL A 597 25.85 -19.84 -2.90
N ARG A 598 24.98 -19.26 -2.08
CA ARG A 598 24.85 -17.81 -1.93
C ARG A 598 25.00 -17.39 -0.49
N PHE A 599 25.75 -16.33 -0.25
CA PHE A 599 25.85 -15.68 1.05
C PHE A 599 25.50 -14.20 0.93
N SER A 600 24.45 -13.76 1.62
CA SER A 600 24.07 -12.35 1.76
C SER A 600 24.94 -11.63 2.81
N ARG A 601 24.90 -10.30 2.82
CA ARG A 601 25.63 -9.49 3.82
C ARG A 601 25.28 -9.86 5.28
N GLN A 602 24.06 -10.31 5.50
CA GLN A 602 23.52 -10.82 6.76
C GLN A 602 24.16 -12.15 7.19
N GLU A 603 24.78 -12.87 6.27
CA GLU A 603 25.37 -14.20 6.43
C GLU A 603 26.90 -14.13 6.47
N SER A 604 27.47 -12.94 6.66
CA SER A 604 28.93 -12.75 6.75
C SER A 604 29.57 -13.63 7.82
N TYR A 605 28.91 -13.82 8.96
CA TYR A 605 29.43 -14.63 10.06
C TYR A 605 29.61 -16.13 9.73
N CYS A 606 28.94 -16.65 8.69
CA CYS A 606 29.05 -18.04 8.27
C CYS A 606 29.69 -18.23 6.89
N ALA A 607 30.27 -17.16 6.34
CA ALA A 607 31.00 -17.18 5.08
C ALA A 607 32.51 -17.19 5.34
N PRO A 608 33.30 -17.97 4.58
CA PRO A 608 34.74 -17.95 4.68
C PRO A 608 35.28 -16.56 4.30
N LEU A 609 36.43 -16.19 4.87
CA LEU A 609 37.02 -14.86 4.75
C LEU A 609 37.08 -14.35 3.30
N ILE A 610 37.47 -15.20 2.35
CA ILE A 610 37.56 -14.84 0.94
C ILE A 610 36.21 -14.37 0.36
N LEU A 611 35.10 -15.01 0.77
CA LEU A 611 33.76 -14.67 0.32
C LEU A 611 33.22 -13.40 0.99
N LEU A 612 33.82 -12.93 2.08
CA LEU A 612 33.49 -11.62 2.66
C LEU A 612 33.92 -10.47 1.76
N PHE A 613 35.05 -10.60 1.07
CA PHE A 613 35.46 -9.64 0.05
C PHE A 613 34.51 -9.68 -1.14
N GLU A 614 34.01 -10.87 -1.50
CA GLU A 614 33.00 -11.05 -2.54
C GLU A 614 31.64 -10.41 -2.21
N MET A 615 31.27 -10.31 -0.93
CA MET A 615 30.07 -9.60 -0.50
C MET A 615 30.18 -8.07 -0.59
N ASN A 616 31.41 -7.53 -0.65
CA ASN A 616 31.70 -6.10 -0.59
C ASN A 616 32.34 -5.59 -1.89
N ARG A 617 31.75 -5.95 -3.04
CA ARG A 617 32.33 -5.74 -4.39
C ARG A 617 32.45 -4.28 -4.89
N ASN A 618 32.25 -3.22 -4.09
CA ASN A 618 32.66 -1.84 -4.42
C ASN A 618 32.44 -0.83 -3.25
N ILE A 619 33.49 -0.44 -2.52
CA ILE A 619 33.56 0.82 -1.79
C ILE A 619 35.01 1.32 -1.85
N THR A 620 35.28 2.43 -2.51
CA THR A 620 36.42 3.29 -2.15
C THR A 620 35.99 4.24 -1.03
N GLU A 621 36.91 4.64 -0.15
CA GLU A 621 36.61 5.49 1.03
C GLU A 621 35.88 6.80 0.66
N GLU A 622 36.14 7.36 -0.52
CA GLU A 622 35.59 8.64 -0.98
C GLU A 622 34.12 8.56 -1.42
N GLU A 623 33.64 7.39 -1.88
CA GLU A 623 32.26 7.22 -2.38
C GLU A 623 31.21 7.06 -1.27
N VAL A 624 31.62 6.75 -0.04
CA VAL A 624 30.74 6.62 1.15
C VAL A 624 30.13 7.96 1.56
N ALA A 625 30.84 9.07 1.31
CA ALA A 625 30.46 10.37 1.84
C ALA A 625 29.46 11.15 0.97
N GLN A 626 29.22 10.77 -0.29
CA GLN A 626 28.65 11.70 -1.27
C GLN A 626 27.37 11.28 -2.01
N ARG A 627 26.75 10.10 -1.77
CA ARG A 627 25.49 9.77 -2.48
C ARG A 627 24.42 9.03 -1.66
N PRO A 628 23.12 9.31 -1.90
CA PRO A 628 22.01 8.64 -1.26
C PRO A 628 21.71 7.26 -1.89
N PHE A 629 21.18 6.37 -1.06
CA PHE A 629 20.81 4.96 -1.27
C PHE A 629 19.81 4.68 -2.42
N ASN A 630 20.16 5.00 -3.68
CA ASN A 630 19.37 4.53 -4.82
C ASN A 630 20.21 4.44 -6.10
N SER A 631 20.85 3.30 -6.34
CA SER A 631 21.32 2.91 -7.68
C SER A 631 20.99 1.44 -7.96
N LYS A 632 20.43 1.18 -9.14
CA LYS A 632 19.82 -0.09 -9.57
C LYS A 632 20.80 -1.14 -10.09
N LEU A 633 22.07 -1.07 -9.72
CA LEU A 633 23.07 -2.08 -10.00
C LEU A 633 23.89 -2.17 -8.72
N TRP A 634 24.04 -3.36 -8.11
CA TRP A 634 25.19 -3.88 -7.32
C TRP A 634 24.74 -5.04 -6.41
N MET A 635 25.57 -6.10 -6.32
CA MET A 635 25.24 -7.38 -5.67
C MET A 635 25.48 -7.33 -4.15
N HIS A 636 24.43 -7.46 -3.33
CA HIS A 636 24.49 -7.55 -1.86
C HIS A 636 24.82 -8.98 -1.34
N SER A 637 25.45 -9.83 -2.16
CA SER A 637 25.73 -11.23 -1.84
C SER A 637 26.90 -11.81 -2.65
N ALA A 638 27.64 -12.75 -2.05
CA ALA A 638 28.60 -13.61 -2.72
C ALA A 638 27.90 -14.87 -3.28
N GLU A 639 28.23 -15.25 -4.51
CA GLU A 639 27.66 -16.40 -5.21
C GLU A 639 28.77 -17.26 -5.82
N VAL A 640 28.68 -18.58 -5.62
CA VAL A 640 29.70 -19.54 -6.05
C VAL A 640 29.06 -20.86 -6.50
N ASP A 641 29.57 -21.46 -7.56
CA ASP A 641 29.15 -22.79 -7.99
C ASP A 641 29.46 -23.86 -6.93
N ALA A 642 28.55 -24.82 -6.75
CA ALA A 642 28.61 -25.78 -5.66
C ALA A 642 29.87 -26.66 -5.66
N ARG A 643 30.33 -27.13 -6.83
CA ARG A 643 31.53 -27.96 -6.93
C ARG A 643 32.82 -27.19 -6.60
N PRO A 644 33.11 -26.04 -7.22
CA PRO A 644 34.24 -25.22 -6.81
C PRO A 644 34.20 -24.88 -5.32
N PHE A 645 33.01 -24.58 -4.78
CA PHE A 645 32.87 -24.28 -3.36
C PHE A 645 33.08 -25.49 -2.45
N LEU A 646 32.64 -26.69 -2.85
CA LEU A 646 32.90 -27.95 -2.12
C LEU A 646 34.38 -28.16 -1.91
N TYR A 647 35.17 -28.13 -2.99
CA TYR A 647 36.60 -28.41 -2.93
C TYR A 647 37.38 -27.30 -2.23
N TYR A 648 36.98 -26.03 -2.41
CA TYR A 648 37.53 -24.94 -1.62
C TYR A 648 37.25 -25.11 -0.11
N MET A 649 36.03 -25.49 0.26
CA MET A 649 35.67 -25.76 1.66
C MET A 649 36.45 -26.94 2.22
N GLN A 650 36.66 -28.01 1.45
CA GLN A 650 37.51 -29.13 1.85
C GLN A 650 38.95 -28.67 2.07
N TYR A 651 39.54 -27.88 1.16
CA TYR A 651 40.89 -27.34 1.30
C TYR A 651 41.08 -26.59 2.62
N ILE A 652 40.23 -25.58 2.90
CA ILE A 652 40.38 -24.78 4.13
C ILE A 652 40.08 -25.58 5.40
N THR A 653 39.13 -26.52 5.34
CA THR A 653 38.74 -27.32 6.52
C THR A 653 39.80 -28.37 6.86
N TYR A 654 40.37 -29.07 5.88
CA TYR A 654 41.46 -30.02 6.10
C TYR A 654 42.74 -29.31 6.56
N GLY A 655 43.03 -28.13 6.02
CA GLY A 655 44.12 -27.28 6.50
C GLY A 655 43.95 -26.91 7.98
N GLY A 656 42.73 -26.55 8.39
CA GLY A 656 42.39 -26.29 9.79
C GLY A 656 42.42 -27.53 10.71
N LEU A 657 42.56 -28.74 10.18
CA LEU A 657 42.75 -29.99 10.92
C LEU A 657 44.20 -30.53 10.83
N GLY A 658 45.07 -29.88 10.05
CA GLY A 658 46.43 -30.37 9.80
C GLY A 658 46.53 -31.55 8.82
N GLU A 659 45.48 -31.88 8.08
CA GLU A 659 45.45 -33.00 7.14
C GLU A 659 46.00 -32.59 5.75
N ARG A 660 47.32 -32.40 5.66
CA ARG A 660 47.97 -31.76 4.50
C ARG A 660 47.78 -32.51 3.17
N ASP A 661 47.82 -33.84 3.17
CA ASP A 661 47.65 -34.61 1.92
C ASP A 661 46.24 -34.42 1.33
N LYS A 662 45.22 -34.40 2.18
CA LYS A 662 43.83 -34.17 1.74
C LYS A 662 43.58 -32.72 1.35
N GLN A 663 44.23 -31.78 2.02
CA GLN A 663 44.21 -30.36 1.65
C GLN A 663 44.74 -30.17 0.22
N LEU A 664 45.94 -30.66 -0.07
CA LEU A 664 46.54 -30.54 -1.41
C LEU A 664 45.74 -31.29 -2.48
N HIS A 665 45.17 -32.45 -2.13
CA HIS A 665 44.26 -33.17 -3.02
C HIS A 665 43.04 -32.32 -3.41
N ALA A 666 42.37 -31.70 -2.43
CA ALA A 666 41.21 -30.84 -2.69
C ALA A 666 41.57 -29.62 -3.58
N MET A 667 42.76 -29.04 -3.38
CA MET A 667 43.26 -27.95 -4.24
C MET A 667 43.49 -28.41 -5.68
N GLY A 668 44.14 -29.56 -5.88
CA GLY A 668 44.38 -30.11 -7.23
C GLY A 668 43.08 -30.46 -7.96
N VAL A 669 42.06 -30.94 -7.24
CA VAL A 669 40.73 -31.19 -7.81
C VAL A 669 40.04 -29.87 -8.17
N LEU A 670 40.12 -28.85 -7.32
CA LEU A 670 39.59 -27.50 -7.62
C LEU A 670 40.24 -26.89 -8.86
N GLU A 671 41.56 -27.00 -8.99
CA GLU A 671 42.33 -26.55 -10.15
C GLU A 671 41.88 -27.26 -11.44
N ALA A 672 41.74 -28.59 -11.41
CA ALA A 672 41.23 -29.34 -12.55
C ALA A 672 39.81 -28.91 -12.97
N TYR A 673 38.96 -28.51 -12.03
CA TYR A 673 37.61 -28.01 -12.35
C TYR A 673 37.58 -26.62 -12.98
N ILE A 674 38.59 -25.79 -12.71
CA ILE A 674 38.70 -24.41 -13.20
C ILE A 674 39.47 -24.35 -14.54
N ASP A 675 40.21 -25.41 -14.91
CA ASP A 675 40.95 -25.48 -16.18
C ASP A 675 40.05 -25.21 -17.40
N PHE A 676 40.40 -24.17 -18.15
CA PHE A 676 39.71 -23.69 -19.36
C PHE A 676 39.61 -24.75 -20.47
N ARG A 677 40.41 -25.82 -20.41
CA ARG A 677 40.37 -26.93 -21.37
C ARG A 677 39.21 -27.91 -21.14
N ASN A 678 38.60 -27.92 -19.95
CA ASN A 678 37.59 -28.91 -19.58
C ASN A 678 36.16 -28.62 -20.07
N GLN A 679 35.92 -27.55 -20.84
CA GLN A 679 34.61 -27.18 -21.43
C GLN A 679 33.42 -27.13 -20.44
N LEU A 680 33.67 -27.14 -19.13
CA LEU A 680 32.63 -27.09 -18.11
C LEU A 680 32.14 -25.65 -17.96
N ASN A 681 30.85 -25.43 -18.25
CA ASN A 681 30.20 -24.13 -18.08
C ASN A 681 30.02 -23.82 -16.58
N LEU A 682 30.97 -23.11 -15.99
CA LEU A 682 30.82 -22.49 -14.66
C LEU A 682 29.97 -21.21 -14.79
N TYR A 683 29.01 -21.05 -13.89
CA TYR A 683 28.16 -19.87 -13.87
C TYR A 683 28.86 -18.69 -13.19
N HIS A 684 29.61 -18.95 -12.12
CA HIS A 684 30.32 -17.96 -11.31
C HIS A 684 31.83 -18.17 -11.40
N GLN A 685 32.35 -18.22 -12.63
CA GLN A 685 33.75 -18.50 -12.92
C GLN A 685 34.70 -17.51 -12.24
N GLU A 686 34.31 -16.23 -12.13
CA GLU A 686 35.12 -15.23 -11.45
C GLU A 686 35.33 -15.55 -9.97
N THR A 687 34.27 -16.02 -9.29
CA THR A 687 34.35 -16.37 -7.87
C THR A 687 35.18 -17.64 -7.70
N ALA A 688 35.02 -18.64 -8.57
CA ALA A 688 35.82 -19.86 -8.52
C ALA A 688 37.33 -19.58 -8.69
N LEU A 689 37.70 -18.71 -9.63
CA LEU A 689 39.09 -18.26 -9.83
C LEU A 689 39.63 -17.52 -8.59
N ASN A 690 38.81 -16.70 -7.93
CA ASN A 690 39.21 -16.04 -6.69
C ASN A 690 39.43 -17.03 -5.54
N LEU A 691 38.62 -18.08 -5.44
CA LEU A 691 38.81 -19.14 -4.44
C LEU A 691 40.12 -19.90 -4.64
N LEU A 692 40.47 -20.23 -5.89
CA LEU A 692 41.72 -20.92 -6.20
C LEU A 692 42.94 -20.00 -5.99
N GLY A 693 42.85 -18.73 -6.39
CA GLY A 693 43.89 -17.73 -6.09
C GLY A 693 44.16 -17.62 -4.59
N HIS A 694 43.11 -17.71 -3.76
CA HIS A 694 43.26 -17.73 -2.31
C HIS A 694 43.95 -19.00 -1.78
N CYS A 695 43.76 -20.16 -2.41
CA CYS A 695 44.52 -21.37 -2.05
C CYS A 695 46.03 -21.18 -2.28
N TYR A 696 46.44 -20.66 -3.44
CA TYR A 696 47.86 -20.37 -3.71
C TYR A 696 48.42 -19.31 -2.77
N GLU A 697 47.63 -18.28 -2.43
CA GLU A 697 48.03 -17.28 -1.45
C GLU A 697 48.27 -17.91 -0.07
N MET A 698 47.45 -18.88 0.35
CA MET A 698 47.65 -19.62 1.60
C MET A 698 48.88 -20.54 1.57
N GLU A 699 49.28 -21.05 0.41
CA GLU A 699 50.53 -21.81 0.24
C GLU A 699 51.78 -20.91 0.11
N GLY A 700 51.60 -19.58 0.01
CA GLY A 700 52.68 -18.61 -0.14
C GLY A 700 53.17 -18.41 -1.57
N ASP A 701 52.50 -18.98 -2.57
CA ASP A 701 52.80 -18.76 -3.99
C ASP A 701 52.02 -17.55 -4.52
N TYR A 702 52.53 -16.37 -4.20
CA TYR A 702 51.88 -15.11 -4.59
C TYR A 702 51.88 -14.85 -6.09
N ALA A 703 52.85 -15.41 -6.84
CA ALA A 703 52.92 -15.24 -8.28
C ALA A 703 51.74 -15.95 -8.95
N GLU A 704 51.49 -17.19 -8.54
CA GLU A 704 50.38 -17.97 -9.09
C GLU A 704 49.02 -17.47 -8.59
N ALA A 705 48.93 -17.03 -7.33
CA ALA A 705 47.73 -16.36 -6.81
C ALA A 705 47.34 -15.12 -7.64
N LEU A 706 48.32 -14.28 -8.01
CA LEU A 706 48.10 -13.11 -8.88
C LEU A 706 47.62 -13.50 -10.28
N ASN A 707 48.14 -14.58 -10.86
CA ASN A 707 47.68 -15.08 -12.16
C ASN A 707 46.18 -15.40 -12.13
N TYR A 708 45.73 -16.13 -11.11
CA TYR A 708 44.31 -16.48 -10.95
C TYR A 708 43.41 -15.27 -10.68
N TYR A 709 43.84 -14.31 -9.86
CA TYR A 709 43.07 -13.07 -9.67
C TYR A 709 43.00 -12.22 -10.94
N VAL A 710 44.08 -12.16 -11.74
CA VAL A 710 44.06 -11.48 -13.05
C VAL A 710 43.12 -12.20 -14.02
N TRP A 711 43.12 -13.54 -14.05
CA TRP A 711 42.16 -14.30 -14.85
C TRP A 711 40.72 -14.06 -14.40
N SER A 712 40.47 -13.97 -13.10
CA SER A 712 39.16 -13.57 -12.56
C SER A 712 38.73 -12.19 -13.06
N LEU A 713 39.62 -11.20 -13.07
CA LEU A 713 39.35 -9.87 -13.61
C LEU A 713 39.09 -9.88 -15.12
N ARG A 714 39.67 -10.83 -15.86
CA ARG A 714 39.35 -11.03 -17.29
C ARG A 714 37.95 -11.60 -17.47
N CYS A 715 37.52 -12.53 -16.63
CA CYS A 715 36.14 -13.06 -16.61
C CYS A 715 35.14 -11.97 -16.22
N ARG A 716 35.46 -11.13 -15.23
CA ARG A 716 34.62 -10.03 -14.77
C ARG A 716 35.46 -8.81 -14.36
N ARG A 717 35.49 -7.81 -15.25
CA ARG A 717 36.32 -6.60 -15.09
C ARG A 717 35.85 -5.64 -14.00
N THR A 718 34.55 -5.54 -13.77
CA THR A 718 33.95 -4.60 -12.80
C THR A 718 33.22 -5.34 -11.68
N ASN A 719 33.25 -4.78 -10.47
CA ASN A 719 32.63 -5.37 -9.27
C ASN A 719 33.12 -6.80 -9.00
N ASN A 720 34.44 -6.97 -8.89
CA ASN A 720 35.11 -8.26 -8.64
C ASN A 720 36.05 -8.11 -7.44
N ALA A 721 35.99 -9.06 -6.48
CA ALA A 721 36.85 -9.03 -5.30
C ALA A 721 38.33 -9.19 -5.62
N ALA A 722 38.69 -9.75 -6.78
CA ALA A 722 40.06 -9.89 -7.25
C ALA A 722 40.86 -8.57 -7.17
N ASN A 723 40.22 -7.41 -7.36
CA ASN A 723 40.86 -6.10 -7.21
C ASN A 723 41.45 -5.90 -5.80
N TRP A 724 40.75 -6.35 -4.75
CA TRP A 724 41.23 -6.27 -3.38
C TRP A 724 42.40 -7.21 -3.13
N HIS A 725 42.33 -8.43 -3.66
CA HIS A 725 43.38 -9.44 -3.48
C HIS A 725 44.68 -9.05 -4.18
N VAL A 726 44.60 -8.54 -5.41
CA VAL A 726 45.77 -8.03 -6.16
C VAL A 726 46.43 -6.88 -5.40
N LEU A 727 45.65 -5.89 -4.95
CA LEU A 727 46.17 -4.75 -4.19
C LEU A 727 46.80 -5.18 -2.85
N ARG A 728 46.20 -6.15 -2.16
CA ARG A 728 46.73 -6.70 -0.90
C ARG A 728 48.07 -7.38 -1.12
N ILE A 729 48.16 -8.28 -2.10
CA ILE A 729 49.40 -9.00 -2.40
C ILE A 729 50.49 -8.03 -2.87
N MET A 730 50.15 -7.07 -3.73
CA MET A 730 51.12 -6.05 -4.16
C MET A 730 51.72 -5.28 -2.99
N ARG A 731 50.91 -4.94 -1.96
CA ARG A 731 51.39 -4.28 -0.73
C ARG A 731 52.26 -5.20 0.14
N LEU A 732 51.97 -6.50 0.20
CA LEU A 732 52.77 -7.48 0.95
C LEU A 732 54.12 -7.77 0.29
N ILE A 733 54.24 -7.61 -1.03
CA ILE A 733 55.49 -7.82 -1.78
C ILE A 733 56.34 -6.52 -1.82
N SER A 734 55.71 -5.36 -1.70
CA SER A 734 56.38 -4.04 -1.80
C SER A 734 56.74 -3.37 -0.46
N GLY A 735 56.31 -3.94 0.67
CA GLY A 735 56.76 -3.59 2.01
C GLY A 735 57.61 -4.71 2.59
#